data_AF-A0A2W1MTW4-F1
#
_entry.id   AF-A0A2W1MTW4-F1
#
_cell.length_a   1.000
_cell.length_b   1.000
_cell.length_c   1.000
_cell.angle_alpha   90.00
_cell.angle_beta   90.00
_cell.angle_gamma   90.00
#
_symmetry.space_group_name_H-M   'P 1'
#
loop_
_entity.id
_entity.type
_entity.pdbx_description
1 polymer ?
#
loop_
_entity_poly.entity_id
_entity_poly.type
_entity_poly.pdbx_seq_one_letter_code
_entity_poly.pdbx_strand_id
1 'polypeptide(L)'
;MGELAKEILPVNIEDELKQSYLDYAMSVIVGRALPDARDGLKPVHRRVLFAMSELGNDWNKPYKKSARVVGDVIGKYHPHGDTAVYDTIVRMAQPFSLRYMLVDGQGNFGSVDGDNAAAMRYTEVRMSKLAHELLADLDKETVDWVPNYDGTELIPAVMPTKIPNLLVNGSSGIAVGMATNIPPHNLSEVIDGCLALMDNSELTVDELMQYIPGPDFPTAGIINGRAGIIEAYRTGRGRIYIRARAEIEDMEKGGNRQQIIVTELPYQLNKARLIEKIAELVKEKKLEGITELRDESDKDGMRVVIELRRGEVGEVVLNNLYAQTQMQSVFGINVVALVDGQPRTLNLKDMLEVFIRHRREVVTRRTVFELRKARERGHILEGQAVALSNIDPVIELIKNSPTPAEAKERLIATAWASSAVEAMVERAGADSCRPEDLAPQYGLRDGKYYLSPEQAQAILELRLHRLTGLEHEKLLSEYQEILTLIGELIRILTSPERLMEVIREELEKVKAEFGDARRTEIVASQVDLTIADLITEEERVVTISHGGYAKSQPLAAYQAQRRGGRGKSATGVKDEDYIEHLLVANSHATLLLFSSKGKVYWLKTFEIPEASRTARGRPLVNLLPLDEGERITAMLQIDLEALQREAGDEDDLDEAEGVVLEGEVVEPEVEEVEGDTPELVAEPTGAYIFMATAFGTVKKTPLVQFSKPRSSGLIALRLDEGDTLIAAAITDGAKEVMLFSSAGKVIRFAESMVRTMGRTARGVRGMRLGKEQQLISMLIPESGAQILTASERGFGKRTGLGKFPRRGRGGQGVIAMVINERNGKLVGAIQVQDGEEIMLISDQGTLVRTRVDEVSSSGRNTQGVTLIKLAKDETLVGLERVQEPSGVDEDDELEDGEVTADAVAEVQADDVQQDDAQPAGDE
;
A
#
# COMPACT_ATOMS: atom_id res chain seq x y z
N MET A 1 -22.51 -68.78 -22.71
CA MET A 1 -21.18 -68.18 -22.53
C MET A 1 -20.57 -68.04 -23.91
N GLY A 2 -20.41 -66.81 -24.40
CA GLY A 2 -19.59 -66.51 -25.59
C GLY A 2 -18.31 -65.83 -25.13
N GLU A 3 -17.19 -66.15 -25.76
CA GLU A 3 -15.88 -65.62 -25.36
C GLU A 3 -15.81 -64.12 -25.67
N LEU A 4 -15.64 -63.31 -24.62
CA LEU A 4 -15.21 -61.92 -24.77
C LEU A 4 -13.77 -61.92 -25.28
N ALA A 5 -13.60 -61.63 -26.58
CA ALA A 5 -12.30 -61.44 -27.18
C ALA A 5 -11.55 -60.32 -26.43
N LYS A 6 -10.39 -60.67 -25.86
CA LYS A 6 -9.49 -59.68 -25.25
C LYS A 6 -8.75 -58.92 -26.34
N GLU A 7 -9.39 -57.89 -26.87
CA GLU A 7 -8.70 -56.88 -27.68
C GLU A 7 -7.67 -56.15 -26.80
N ILE A 8 -6.39 -56.31 -27.13
CA ILE A 8 -5.31 -55.54 -26.51
C ILE A 8 -5.07 -54.33 -27.41
N LEU A 9 -5.62 -53.19 -27.00
CA LEU A 9 -5.36 -51.90 -27.66
C LEU A 9 -4.07 -51.29 -27.10
N PRO A 10 -2.98 -51.18 -27.88
CA PRO A 10 -1.78 -50.51 -27.43
C PRO A 10 -2.02 -48.99 -27.38
N VAL A 11 -1.90 -48.40 -26.20
CA VAL A 11 -2.02 -46.95 -26.00
C VAL A 11 -0.65 -46.29 -26.14
N ASN A 12 -0.58 -45.19 -26.88
CA ASN A 12 0.64 -44.38 -26.98
C ASN A 12 0.85 -43.56 -25.70
N ILE A 13 2.07 -43.58 -25.17
CA ILE A 13 2.42 -42.91 -23.91
C ILE A 13 2.28 -41.38 -23.99
N GLU A 14 2.54 -40.77 -25.15
CA GLU A 14 2.41 -39.32 -25.34
C GLU A 14 0.94 -38.88 -25.34
N ASP A 15 0.09 -39.63 -26.03
CA ASP A 15 -1.35 -39.36 -26.10
C ASP A 15 -2.03 -39.59 -24.74
N GLU A 16 -1.70 -40.67 -24.04
CA GLU A 16 -2.22 -40.96 -22.70
C GLU A 16 -1.82 -39.89 -21.68
N LEU A 17 -0.53 -39.50 -21.64
CA LEU A 17 -0.06 -38.47 -20.72
C LEU A 17 -0.77 -37.13 -20.97
N LYS A 18 -0.96 -36.76 -22.24
CA LYS A 18 -1.67 -35.55 -22.64
C LYS A 18 -3.15 -35.60 -22.26
N GLN A 19 -3.83 -36.72 -22.52
CA GLN A 19 -5.24 -36.90 -22.21
C GLN A 19 -5.48 -36.89 -20.69
N SER A 20 -4.78 -37.75 -19.94
CA SER A 20 -4.86 -37.80 -18.47
C SER A 20 -4.55 -36.44 -17.82
N TYR A 21 -3.58 -35.68 -18.34
CA TYR A 21 -3.30 -34.32 -17.84
C TYR A 21 -4.42 -33.32 -18.16
N LEU A 22 -4.98 -33.34 -19.37
CA LEU A 22 -6.07 -32.44 -19.76
C LEU A 22 -7.36 -32.72 -18.99
N ASP A 23 -7.72 -33.98 -18.81
CA ASP A 23 -8.92 -34.38 -18.05
C ASP A 23 -8.79 -33.97 -16.57
N TYR A 24 -7.63 -34.19 -15.96
CA TYR A 24 -7.34 -33.71 -14.60
C TYR A 24 -7.38 -32.17 -14.52
N ALA A 25 -6.75 -31.46 -15.45
CA ALA A 25 -6.71 -30.00 -15.46
C ALA A 25 -8.12 -29.40 -15.58
N MET A 26 -8.93 -29.90 -16.52
CA MET A 26 -10.31 -29.45 -16.72
C MET A 26 -11.18 -29.71 -15.48
N SER A 27 -11.06 -30.89 -14.88
CA SER A 27 -11.75 -31.27 -13.65
C SER A 27 -11.39 -30.35 -12.47
N VAL A 28 -10.12 -29.97 -12.31
CA VAL A 28 -9.67 -29.04 -11.26
C VAL A 28 -10.16 -27.61 -11.53
N ILE A 29 -10.10 -27.14 -12.78
CA ILE A 29 -10.52 -25.79 -13.17
C ILE A 29 -12.02 -25.59 -12.93
N VAL A 30 -12.86 -26.47 -13.46
CA VAL A 30 -14.32 -26.33 -13.45
C VAL A 30 -14.94 -26.90 -12.16
N GLY A 31 -14.43 -28.03 -11.66
CA GLY A 31 -15.04 -28.80 -10.56
C GLY A 31 -14.51 -28.50 -9.16
N ARG A 32 -13.48 -27.65 -8.99
CA ARG A 32 -12.83 -27.43 -7.69
C ARG A 32 -12.40 -25.99 -7.41
N ALA A 33 -11.62 -25.38 -8.30
CA ALA A 33 -10.81 -24.21 -7.95
C ALA A 33 -11.52 -22.86 -8.10
N LEU A 34 -12.20 -22.65 -9.23
CA LEU A 34 -12.87 -21.39 -9.58
C LEU A 34 -14.34 -21.37 -9.11
N PRO A 35 -14.89 -20.21 -8.71
CA PRO A 35 -16.32 -20.05 -8.47
C PRO A 35 -17.10 -19.91 -9.79
N ASP A 36 -18.41 -20.22 -9.76
CA ASP A 36 -19.34 -19.78 -10.82
C ASP A 36 -19.67 -18.30 -10.61
N ALA A 37 -19.68 -17.52 -11.69
CA ALA A 37 -19.91 -16.08 -11.60
C ALA A 37 -21.34 -15.70 -11.18
N ARG A 38 -22.31 -16.61 -11.33
CA ARG A 38 -23.74 -16.37 -11.02
C ARG A 38 -24.05 -16.38 -9.53
N ASP A 39 -23.40 -17.24 -8.75
CA ASP A 39 -23.59 -17.37 -7.30
C ASP A 39 -22.34 -17.06 -6.46
N GLY A 40 -21.16 -16.93 -7.08
CA GLY A 40 -19.90 -16.70 -6.39
C GLY A 40 -19.40 -17.88 -5.56
N LEU A 41 -20.04 -19.05 -5.68
CA LEU A 41 -19.73 -20.22 -4.86
C LEU A 41 -18.85 -21.21 -5.61
N LYS A 42 -17.93 -21.82 -4.85
CA LYS A 42 -17.22 -23.03 -5.28
C LYS A 42 -18.11 -24.25 -5.05
N PRO A 43 -17.90 -25.37 -5.77
CA PRO A 43 -18.69 -26.59 -5.58
C PRO A 43 -18.72 -27.11 -4.14
N VAL A 44 -17.66 -26.93 -3.35
CA VAL A 44 -17.65 -27.29 -1.92
C VAL A 44 -18.59 -26.40 -1.08
N HIS A 45 -18.58 -25.08 -1.29
CA HIS A 45 -19.50 -24.15 -0.60
C HIS A 45 -20.97 -24.50 -0.94
N ARG A 46 -21.26 -24.71 -2.23
CA ARG A 46 -22.60 -25.04 -2.72
C ARG A 46 -23.15 -26.32 -2.09
N ARG A 47 -22.33 -27.39 -2.04
CA ARG A 47 -22.69 -28.68 -1.44
C ARG A 47 -22.87 -28.60 0.08
N VAL A 48 -22.04 -27.84 0.79
CA VAL A 48 -22.18 -27.63 2.24
C VAL A 48 -23.49 -26.92 2.55
N LEU A 49 -23.78 -25.79 1.90
CA LEU A 49 -25.02 -25.04 2.13
C LEU A 49 -26.27 -25.85 1.74
N PHE A 50 -26.22 -26.57 0.62
CA PHE A 50 -27.31 -27.46 0.20
C PHE A 50 -27.58 -28.57 1.23
N ALA A 51 -26.55 -29.26 1.72
CA ALA A 51 -26.71 -30.28 2.76
C ALA A 51 -27.23 -29.70 4.09
N MET A 52 -26.84 -28.48 4.46
CA MET A 52 -27.39 -27.80 5.64
C MET A 52 -28.88 -27.46 5.49
N SER A 53 -29.32 -27.15 4.26
CA SER A 53 -30.74 -26.95 3.92
C SER A 53 -31.53 -28.26 3.98
N GLU A 54 -31.03 -29.34 3.35
CA GLU A 54 -31.65 -30.67 3.40
C GLU A 54 -31.74 -31.23 4.83
N LEU A 55 -30.75 -30.94 5.68
CA LEU A 55 -30.79 -31.25 7.10
C LEU A 55 -31.74 -30.35 7.92
N GLY A 56 -32.40 -29.36 7.30
CA GLY A 56 -33.25 -28.37 7.94
C GLY A 56 -32.53 -27.64 9.08
N ASN A 57 -31.32 -27.14 8.82
CA ASN A 57 -30.43 -26.50 9.80
C ASN A 57 -30.50 -24.96 9.75
N ASP A 58 -31.73 -24.46 9.83
CA ASP A 58 -32.13 -23.06 9.61
C ASP A 58 -31.64 -22.12 10.74
N TRP A 59 -31.61 -20.82 10.45
CA TRP A 59 -31.09 -19.79 11.36
C TRP A 59 -31.91 -19.64 12.66
N ASN A 60 -33.21 -19.98 12.62
CA ASN A 60 -34.13 -19.90 13.74
C ASN A 60 -34.25 -21.21 14.53
N LYS A 61 -33.49 -22.24 14.16
CA LYS A 61 -33.45 -23.55 14.84
C LYS A 61 -32.22 -23.65 15.77
N PRO A 62 -32.21 -24.62 16.71
CA PRO A 62 -31.03 -24.92 17.51
C PRO A 62 -29.84 -25.36 16.64
N TYR A 63 -28.62 -25.06 17.10
CA TYR A 63 -27.40 -25.49 16.44
C TYR A 63 -27.28 -27.02 16.36
N LYS A 64 -26.49 -27.51 15.40
CA LYS A 64 -26.19 -28.93 15.22
C LYS A 64 -24.67 -29.15 15.20
N LYS A 65 -24.20 -30.25 15.80
CA LYS A 65 -22.77 -30.63 15.81
C LYS A 65 -22.19 -30.65 14.40
N SER A 66 -21.05 -29.98 14.19
CA SER A 66 -20.41 -29.86 12.87
C SER A 66 -20.12 -31.22 12.25
N ALA A 67 -19.68 -32.21 13.04
CA ALA A 67 -19.45 -33.58 12.59
C ALA A 67 -20.66 -34.23 11.87
N ARG A 68 -21.91 -33.88 12.24
CA ARG A 68 -23.11 -34.39 11.55
C ARG A 68 -23.27 -33.78 10.17
N VAL A 69 -23.01 -32.48 10.03
CA VAL A 69 -23.07 -31.77 8.73
C VAL A 69 -21.96 -32.27 7.81
N VAL A 70 -20.72 -32.37 8.33
CA VAL A 70 -19.56 -32.91 7.61
C VAL A 70 -19.84 -34.34 7.11
N GLY A 71 -20.39 -35.21 7.97
CA GLY A 71 -20.74 -36.58 7.59
C GLY A 71 -21.78 -36.68 6.47
N ASP A 72 -22.84 -35.86 6.50
CA ASP A 72 -23.88 -35.85 5.46
C ASP A 72 -23.34 -35.32 4.11
N VAL A 73 -22.53 -34.24 4.16
CA VAL A 73 -21.87 -33.67 2.97
C VAL A 73 -20.96 -34.70 2.30
N ILE A 74 -20.14 -35.43 3.05
CA ILE A 74 -19.24 -36.46 2.49
C ILE A 74 -20.04 -37.63 1.94
N GLY A 75 -21.03 -38.11 2.71
CA GLY A 75 -21.79 -39.32 2.41
C GLY A 75 -22.69 -39.22 1.18
N LYS A 76 -23.10 -38.01 0.77
CA LYS A 76 -24.00 -37.79 -0.37
C LYS A 76 -23.38 -36.99 -1.52
N TYR A 77 -22.55 -35.99 -1.21
CA TYR A 77 -22.24 -34.91 -2.15
C TYR A 77 -20.75 -34.66 -2.41
N HIS A 78 -19.84 -34.93 -1.47
CA HIS A 78 -18.43 -34.51 -1.57
C HIS A 78 -17.43 -35.60 -1.07
N PRO A 79 -17.10 -36.60 -1.89
CA PRO A 79 -16.30 -37.76 -1.50
C PRO A 79 -14.78 -37.48 -1.53
N HIS A 80 -14.34 -36.39 -0.90
CA HIS A 80 -12.94 -35.90 -0.96
C HIS A 80 -12.30 -35.63 0.41
N GLY A 81 -12.82 -36.27 1.46
CA GLY A 81 -12.31 -36.17 2.83
C GLY A 81 -13.06 -35.16 3.70
N ASP A 82 -12.95 -35.34 5.01
CA ASP A 82 -13.63 -34.56 6.04
C ASP A 82 -12.95 -33.22 6.34
N THR A 83 -11.61 -33.21 6.43
CA THR A 83 -10.83 -31.99 6.70
C THR A 83 -11.20 -30.85 5.75
N ALA A 84 -11.23 -31.09 4.42
CA ALA A 84 -11.55 -30.05 3.45
C ALA A 84 -12.97 -29.48 3.60
N VAL A 85 -13.94 -30.30 4.00
CA VAL A 85 -15.32 -29.86 4.27
C VAL A 85 -15.38 -29.09 5.59
N TYR A 86 -14.68 -29.56 6.61
CA TYR A 86 -14.67 -28.90 7.92
C TYR A 86 -13.96 -27.55 7.89
N ASP A 87 -12.78 -27.45 7.28
CA ASP A 87 -12.04 -26.20 7.09
C ASP A 87 -12.87 -25.18 6.31
N THR A 88 -13.66 -25.66 5.34
CA THR A 88 -14.60 -24.82 4.59
C THR A 88 -15.73 -24.29 5.48
N ILE A 89 -16.32 -25.12 6.34
CA ILE A 89 -17.33 -24.70 7.32
C ILE A 89 -16.75 -23.69 8.32
N VAL A 90 -15.55 -23.97 8.84
CA VAL A 90 -14.81 -23.09 9.76
C VAL A 90 -14.59 -21.72 9.12
N ARG A 91 -14.07 -21.69 7.88
CA ARG A 91 -13.84 -20.43 7.15
C ARG A 91 -15.14 -19.63 6.93
N MET A 92 -16.26 -20.30 6.67
CA MET A 92 -17.56 -19.64 6.49
C MET A 92 -18.20 -19.12 7.79
N ALA A 93 -17.69 -19.54 8.95
CA ALA A 93 -18.10 -19.13 10.29
C ALA A 93 -17.12 -18.14 10.97
N GLN A 94 -16.00 -17.79 10.32
CA GLN A 94 -15.00 -16.86 10.85
C GLN A 94 -15.34 -15.41 10.46
N PRO A 95 -15.62 -14.50 11.42
CA PRO A 95 -16.03 -13.12 11.13
C PRO A 95 -14.93 -12.24 10.53
N PHE A 96 -13.66 -12.61 10.71
CA PHE A 96 -12.49 -11.96 10.12
C PHE A 96 -12.12 -12.52 8.73
N SER A 97 -12.77 -13.60 8.28
CA SER A 97 -12.42 -14.33 7.05
C SER A 97 -13.36 -14.04 5.88
N LEU A 98 -14.65 -13.82 6.16
CA LEU A 98 -15.66 -13.38 5.20
C LEU A 98 -16.27 -12.05 5.62
N ARG A 99 -16.61 -11.20 4.64
CA ARG A 99 -17.24 -9.90 4.91
C ARG A 99 -18.69 -10.04 5.39
N TYR A 100 -19.37 -11.11 4.96
CA TYR A 100 -20.67 -11.53 5.47
C TYR A 100 -20.71 -13.07 5.65
N MET A 101 -20.86 -13.54 6.89
CA MET A 101 -20.81 -14.96 7.24
C MET A 101 -22.03 -15.74 6.70
N LEU A 102 -21.76 -16.92 6.15
CA LEU A 102 -22.79 -17.83 5.62
C LEU A 102 -23.17 -18.94 6.61
N VAL A 103 -22.28 -19.23 7.56
CA VAL A 103 -22.51 -20.17 8.66
C VAL A 103 -22.49 -19.40 9.98
N ASP A 104 -23.50 -19.63 10.79
CA ASP A 104 -23.56 -19.16 12.18
C ASP A 104 -23.06 -20.29 13.09
N GLY A 105 -21.99 -20.03 13.85
CA GLY A 105 -21.21 -21.05 14.55
C GLY A 105 -21.05 -20.76 16.04
N GLN A 106 -21.22 -21.78 16.87
CA GLN A 106 -20.97 -21.74 18.31
C GLN A 106 -19.81 -22.69 18.70
N GLY A 107 -18.78 -22.14 19.34
CA GLY A 107 -17.57 -22.85 19.75
C GLY A 107 -16.29 -22.09 19.35
N ASN A 108 -15.12 -22.71 19.52
CA ASN A 108 -13.87 -22.14 19.04
C ASN A 108 -13.70 -22.41 17.53
N PHE A 109 -13.80 -21.35 16.72
CA PHE A 109 -13.56 -21.35 15.27
C PHE A 109 -12.20 -20.76 14.85
N GLY A 110 -11.29 -20.58 15.81
CA GLY A 110 -9.98 -19.96 15.61
C GLY A 110 -10.02 -18.43 15.79
N SER A 111 -8.82 -17.83 15.78
CA SER A 111 -8.56 -16.42 16.10
C SER A 111 -7.78 -15.73 14.98
N VAL A 112 -7.69 -14.39 15.03
CA VAL A 112 -6.77 -13.60 14.19
C VAL A 112 -5.30 -13.87 14.55
N ASP A 113 -5.06 -14.38 15.76
CA ASP A 113 -3.75 -14.79 16.27
C ASP A 113 -3.25 -16.10 15.62
N GLY A 114 -4.13 -16.81 14.90
CA GLY A 114 -3.79 -18.01 14.10
C GLY A 114 -4.10 -19.34 14.77
N ASP A 115 -4.84 -19.32 15.88
CA ASP A 115 -5.30 -20.54 16.52
C ASP A 115 -6.20 -21.33 15.57
N ASN A 116 -5.94 -22.63 15.46
CA ASN A 116 -6.82 -23.53 14.73
C ASN A 116 -8.18 -23.66 15.44
N ALA A 117 -9.23 -23.85 14.66
CA ALA A 117 -10.55 -24.20 15.21
C ALA A 117 -10.48 -25.49 16.05
N ALA A 118 -11.34 -25.60 17.06
CA ALA A 118 -11.51 -26.85 17.78
C ALA A 118 -12.01 -27.97 16.85
N ALA A 119 -11.80 -29.23 17.24
CA ALA A 119 -12.26 -30.36 16.43
C ALA A 119 -13.81 -30.37 16.27
N MET A 120 -14.28 -30.82 15.10
CA MET A 120 -15.70 -30.86 14.68
C MET A 120 -16.71 -31.57 15.61
N ARG A 121 -16.22 -32.24 16.65
CA ARG A 121 -17.02 -32.85 17.73
C ARG A 121 -17.45 -31.84 18.81
N TYR A 122 -16.75 -30.72 18.95
CA TYR A 122 -17.06 -29.69 19.93
C TYR A 122 -17.93 -28.58 19.33
N THR A 123 -17.55 -28.07 18.16
CA THR A 123 -18.24 -26.99 17.45
C THR A 123 -19.65 -27.37 17.00
N GLU A 124 -20.53 -26.38 16.97
CA GLU A 124 -21.89 -26.49 16.47
C GLU A 124 -22.16 -25.37 15.45
N VAL A 125 -22.98 -25.67 14.44
CA VAL A 125 -23.24 -24.77 13.31
C VAL A 125 -24.70 -24.82 12.87
N ARG A 126 -25.17 -23.71 12.30
CA ARG A 126 -26.41 -23.57 11.52
C ARG A 126 -26.21 -22.58 10.38
N MET A 127 -27.15 -22.51 9.44
CA MET A 127 -27.07 -21.52 8.37
C MET A 127 -27.32 -20.12 8.92
N SER A 128 -26.57 -19.12 8.46
CA SER A 128 -26.87 -17.73 8.81
C SER A 128 -28.18 -17.28 8.16
N LYS A 129 -28.78 -16.19 8.67
CA LYS A 129 -30.00 -15.63 8.07
C LYS A 129 -29.76 -15.22 6.61
N LEU A 130 -28.61 -14.63 6.31
CA LEU A 130 -28.20 -14.25 4.95
C LEU A 130 -28.09 -15.46 4.02
N ALA A 131 -27.61 -16.61 4.52
CA ALA A 131 -27.49 -17.82 3.71
C ALA A 131 -28.84 -18.36 3.21
N HIS A 132 -29.97 -18.01 3.85
CA HIS A 132 -31.29 -18.40 3.33
C HIS A 132 -31.64 -17.64 2.05
N GLU A 133 -31.15 -16.40 1.86
CA GLU A 133 -31.35 -15.62 0.62
C GLU A 133 -30.45 -16.10 -0.55
N LEU A 134 -29.47 -16.94 -0.27
CA LEU A 134 -28.72 -17.67 -1.31
C LEU A 134 -29.53 -18.86 -1.86
N LEU A 135 -30.31 -19.55 -1.01
CA LEU A 135 -31.05 -20.79 -1.35
C LEU A 135 -32.57 -20.60 -1.51
N ALA A 136 -33.08 -19.37 -1.37
CA ALA A 136 -34.51 -19.07 -1.47
C ALA A 136 -35.12 -19.54 -2.80
N ASP A 137 -36.34 -20.07 -2.76
CA ASP A 137 -37.10 -20.57 -3.92
C ASP A 137 -36.50 -21.79 -4.65
N LEU A 138 -35.53 -22.50 -4.06
CA LEU A 138 -34.88 -23.69 -4.67
C LEU A 138 -35.86 -24.84 -5.01
N ASP A 139 -36.95 -24.96 -4.24
CA ASP A 139 -38.02 -25.95 -4.42
C ASP A 139 -38.94 -25.65 -5.63
N LYS A 140 -38.82 -24.46 -6.24
CA LYS A 140 -39.70 -23.96 -7.31
C LYS A 140 -39.11 -24.13 -8.71
N GLU A 141 -38.32 -25.18 -8.94
CA GLU A 141 -37.67 -25.51 -10.23
C GLU A 141 -36.81 -24.36 -10.83
N THR A 142 -36.29 -23.47 -9.97
CA THR A 142 -35.60 -22.23 -10.35
C THR A 142 -34.21 -22.42 -10.95
N VAL A 143 -33.61 -23.60 -10.78
CA VAL A 143 -32.25 -23.93 -11.24
C VAL A 143 -32.21 -25.36 -11.77
N ASP A 144 -31.17 -25.68 -12.52
CA ASP A 144 -30.95 -27.02 -13.06
C ASP A 144 -30.32 -27.94 -12.00
N TRP A 145 -30.68 -29.22 -12.07
CA TRP A 145 -30.22 -30.27 -11.16
C TRP A 145 -29.25 -31.20 -11.87
N VAL A 146 -28.16 -31.53 -11.19
CA VAL A 146 -27.07 -32.39 -11.67
C VAL A 146 -26.98 -33.60 -10.74
N PRO A 147 -26.80 -34.83 -11.25
CA PRO A 147 -26.54 -35.99 -10.40
C PRO A 147 -25.29 -35.79 -9.52
N ASN A 148 -25.32 -36.37 -8.33
CA ASN A 148 -24.14 -36.56 -7.50
C ASN A 148 -23.16 -37.57 -8.14
N TYR A 149 -22.07 -37.89 -7.45
CA TYR A 149 -20.97 -38.69 -8.02
C TYR A 149 -21.34 -40.17 -8.31
N ASP A 150 -22.40 -40.71 -7.72
CA ASP A 150 -22.89 -42.08 -7.95
C ASP A 150 -24.26 -42.13 -8.65
N GLY A 151 -24.87 -40.98 -8.96
CA GLY A 151 -26.15 -40.86 -9.65
C GLY A 151 -27.38 -41.20 -8.81
N THR A 152 -27.25 -41.30 -7.48
CA THR A 152 -28.37 -41.60 -6.57
C THR A 152 -29.10 -40.36 -6.06
N GLU A 153 -28.42 -39.23 -5.97
CA GLU A 153 -28.94 -37.95 -5.44
C GLU A 153 -28.81 -36.83 -6.48
N LEU A 154 -29.60 -35.77 -6.34
CA LEU A 154 -29.52 -34.56 -7.17
C LEU A 154 -28.94 -33.38 -6.38
N ILE A 155 -28.17 -32.53 -7.07
CA ILE A 155 -27.52 -31.33 -6.52
C ILE A 155 -27.81 -30.14 -7.44
N PRO A 156 -28.13 -28.94 -6.94
CA PRO A 156 -28.29 -27.76 -7.79
C PRO A 156 -26.98 -27.38 -8.50
N ALA A 157 -27.06 -27.10 -9.81
CA ALA A 157 -25.93 -26.64 -10.61
C ALA A 157 -25.38 -25.30 -10.12
N VAL A 158 -26.28 -24.37 -9.79
CA VAL A 158 -26.03 -23.03 -9.20
C VAL A 158 -27.14 -22.71 -8.20
N MET A 159 -26.90 -21.74 -7.30
CA MET A 159 -27.92 -21.31 -6.35
C MET A 159 -28.83 -20.18 -6.90
N PRO A 160 -30.14 -20.16 -6.57
CA PRO A 160 -31.12 -19.14 -6.97
C PRO A 160 -30.98 -17.80 -6.22
N THR A 161 -29.74 -17.36 -6.00
CA THR A 161 -29.37 -16.26 -5.12
C THR A 161 -30.10 -14.93 -5.39
N LYS A 162 -30.35 -14.16 -4.32
CA LYS A 162 -30.72 -12.73 -4.35
C LYS A 162 -29.55 -11.77 -4.09
N ILE A 163 -28.35 -12.30 -3.83
CA ILE A 163 -27.16 -11.56 -3.43
C ILE A 163 -26.04 -11.78 -4.46
N PRO A 164 -25.37 -10.72 -4.96
CA PRO A 164 -24.20 -10.81 -5.82
C PRO A 164 -22.94 -11.25 -5.04
N ASN A 165 -22.98 -12.46 -4.49
CA ASN A 165 -22.04 -12.96 -3.48
C ASN A 165 -20.58 -13.07 -3.99
N LEU A 166 -20.36 -13.18 -5.31
CA LEU A 166 -19.02 -13.11 -5.93
C LEU A 166 -18.30 -11.79 -5.60
N LEU A 167 -19.01 -10.66 -5.67
CA LEU A 167 -18.47 -9.34 -5.33
C LEU A 167 -18.47 -9.12 -3.81
N VAL A 168 -19.59 -9.45 -3.16
CA VAL A 168 -19.83 -9.15 -1.74
C VAL A 168 -18.84 -9.85 -0.81
N ASN A 169 -18.61 -11.16 -1.00
CA ASN A 169 -17.65 -11.93 -0.19
C ASN A 169 -16.32 -12.21 -0.88
N GLY A 170 -16.23 -12.01 -2.20
CA GLY A 170 -15.03 -12.34 -2.96
C GLY A 170 -14.79 -13.85 -3.10
N SER A 171 -13.63 -14.20 -3.65
CA SER A 171 -13.17 -15.59 -3.73
C SER A 171 -11.66 -15.63 -3.98
N SER A 172 -10.96 -16.59 -3.37
CA SER A 172 -9.56 -16.87 -3.68
C SER A 172 -9.35 -18.34 -4.03
N GLY A 173 -8.60 -18.65 -5.07
CA GLY A 173 -8.40 -20.01 -5.56
C GLY A 173 -7.30 -20.14 -6.60
N ILE A 174 -6.58 -21.26 -6.57
CA ILE A 174 -5.52 -21.60 -7.53
C ILE A 174 -5.99 -22.84 -8.30
N ALA A 175 -5.97 -22.76 -9.62
CA ALA A 175 -6.34 -23.81 -10.56
C ALA A 175 -5.09 -24.24 -11.37
N VAL A 176 -5.26 -25.20 -12.29
CA VAL A 176 -4.19 -25.55 -13.23
C VAL A 176 -4.05 -24.42 -14.27
N GLY A 177 -2.91 -23.73 -14.26
CA GLY A 177 -2.61 -22.63 -15.21
C GLY A 177 -3.35 -21.31 -14.96
N MET A 178 -4.20 -21.22 -13.93
CA MET A 178 -4.99 -20.03 -13.60
C MET A 178 -5.09 -19.82 -12.09
N ALA A 179 -5.40 -18.59 -11.68
CA ALA A 179 -5.74 -18.26 -10.31
C ALA A 179 -6.85 -17.21 -10.29
N THR A 180 -7.54 -17.09 -9.17
CA THR A 180 -8.53 -16.04 -8.90
C THR A 180 -8.30 -15.49 -7.50
N ASN A 181 -8.42 -14.16 -7.36
CA ASN A 181 -8.34 -13.46 -6.09
C ASN A 181 -9.18 -12.18 -6.18
N ILE A 182 -10.41 -12.28 -5.71
CA ILE A 182 -11.44 -11.23 -5.76
C ILE A 182 -11.64 -10.73 -4.33
N PRO A 183 -11.46 -9.43 -4.05
CA PRO A 183 -11.69 -8.90 -2.71
C PRO A 183 -13.19 -8.75 -2.41
N PRO A 184 -13.60 -8.77 -1.13
CA PRO A 184 -14.98 -8.48 -0.71
C PRO A 184 -15.36 -7.01 -0.93
N HIS A 185 -16.67 -6.74 -0.94
CA HIS A 185 -17.27 -5.42 -1.15
C HIS A 185 -18.47 -5.22 -0.21
N ASN A 186 -18.85 -3.96 0.04
CA ASN A 186 -20.02 -3.64 0.83
C ASN A 186 -21.32 -4.02 0.08
N LEU A 187 -22.25 -4.71 0.76
CA LEU A 187 -23.50 -5.17 0.15
C LEU A 187 -24.37 -4.02 -0.35
N SER A 188 -24.50 -2.94 0.43
CA SER A 188 -25.34 -1.78 0.09
C SER A 188 -24.88 -1.13 -1.21
N GLU A 189 -23.58 -0.90 -1.35
CA GLU A 189 -22.94 -0.32 -2.54
C GLU A 189 -23.08 -1.22 -3.77
N VAL A 190 -22.88 -2.53 -3.63
CA VAL A 190 -23.04 -3.47 -4.75
C VAL A 190 -24.50 -3.57 -5.21
N ILE A 191 -25.47 -3.52 -4.28
CA ILE A 191 -26.88 -3.43 -4.65
C ILE A 191 -27.18 -2.10 -5.35
N ASP A 192 -26.64 -0.98 -4.90
CA ASP A 192 -26.81 0.31 -5.58
C ASP A 192 -26.21 0.30 -7.00
N GLY A 193 -25.05 -0.35 -7.20
CA GLY A 193 -24.48 -0.61 -8.52
C GLY A 193 -25.36 -1.49 -9.41
N CYS A 194 -25.99 -2.54 -8.85
CA CYS A 194 -26.98 -3.35 -9.57
C CYS A 194 -28.20 -2.51 -9.97
N LEU A 195 -28.77 -1.72 -9.06
CA LEU A 195 -29.96 -0.90 -9.32
C LEU A 195 -29.67 0.17 -10.38
N ALA A 196 -28.53 0.86 -10.30
CA ALA A 196 -28.11 1.84 -11.30
C ALA A 196 -27.93 1.20 -12.69
N LEU A 197 -27.37 0.00 -12.77
CA LEU A 197 -27.20 -0.74 -14.03
C LEU A 197 -28.53 -1.30 -14.58
N MET A 198 -29.52 -1.55 -13.70
CA MET A 198 -30.90 -1.87 -14.10
C MET A 198 -31.65 -0.64 -14.64
N ASP A 199 -31.36 0.55 -14.12
CA ASP A 199 -31.92 1.83 -14.60
C ASP A 199 -31.27 2.31 -15.91
N ASN A 200 -29.98 2.01 -16.12
CA ASN A 200 -29.25 2.33 -17.35
C ASN A 200 -28.21 1.24 -17.69
N SER A 201 -28.50 0.41 -18.70
CA SER A 201 -27.59 -0.63 -19.19
C SER A 201 -26.30 -0.09 -19.80
N GLU A 202 -26.28 1.16 -20.25
CA GLU A 202 -25.13 1.76 -20.94
C GLU A 202 -24.08 2.34 -19.99
N LEU A 203 -24.30 2.30 -18.67
CA LEU A 203 -23.33 2.78 -17.67
C LEU A 203 -21.95 2.16 -17.91
N THR A 204 -20.94 3.03 -17.93
CA THR A 204 -19.54 2.64 -18.03
C THR A 204 -19.02 2.13 -16.68
N VAL A 205 -17.90 1.41 -16.70
CA VAL A 205 -17.23 0.98 -15.46
C VAL A 205 -16.93 2.17 -14.55
N ASP A 206 -16.49 3.30 -15.10
CA ASP A 206 -16.11 4.49 -14.34
C ASP A 206 -17.30 5.16 -13.64
N GLU A 207 -18.48 5.14 -14.25
CA GLU A 207 -19.73 5.61 -13.63
C GLU A 207 -20.19 4.64 -12.52
N LEU A 208 -20.03 3.32 -12.72
CA LEU A 208 -20.30 2.32 -11.68
C LEU A 208 -19.36 2.51 -10.46
N MET A 209 -18.15 3.05 -10.64
CA MET A 209 -17.25 3.40 -9.51
C MET A 209 -17.74 4.57 -8.63
N GLN A 210 -18.83 5.25 -9.01
CA GLN A 210 -19.49 6.25 -8.16
C GLN A 210 -20.40 5.57 -7.12
N TYR A 211 -20.98 4.42 -7.46
CA TYR A 211 -21.81 3.60 -6.58
C TYR A 211 -20.98 2.60 -5.77
N ILE A 212 -19.88 2.09 -6.34
CA ILE A 212 -18.95 1.14 -5.71
C ILE A 212 -17.55 1.78 -5.69
N PRO A 213 -17.18 2.55 -4.65
CA PRO A 213 -15.92 3.29 -4.60
C PRO A 213 -14.66 2.40 -4.61
N GLY A 214 -14.75 1.21 -4.00
CA GLY A 214 -13.67 0.23 -3.88
C GLY A 214 -14.06 -0.97 -2.99
N PRO A 215 -13.13 -1.91 -2.73
CA PRO A 215 -13.36 -3.05 -1.84
C PRO A 215 -13.73 -2.67 -0.40
N ASP A 216 -14.31 -3.61 0.35
CA ASP A 216 -14.59 -3.47 1.79
C ASP A 216 -14.25 -4.78 2.55
N PHE A 217 -13.17 -4.76 3.33
CA PHE A 217 -12.62 -5.92 4.04
C PHE A 217 -13.23 -6.12 5.44
N PRO A 218 -13.35 -7.37 5.92
CA PRO A 218 -13.92 -7.65 7.24
C PRO A 218 -13.09 -7.06 8.40
N THR A 219 -11.77 -6.94 8.24
CA THR A 219 -10.81 -6.44 9.24
C THR A 219 -10.56 -4.93 9.17
N ALA A 220 -11.36 -4.19 8.38
CA ALA A 220 -11.17 -2.76 8.10
C ALA A 220 -9.76 -2.46 7.52
N GLY A 221 -9.08 -1.42 8.03
CA GLY A 221 -7.82 -0.90 7.51
C GLY A 221 -8.00 0.17 6.44
N ILE A 222 -6.87 0.61 5.90
CA ILE A 222 -6.76 1.74 4.97
C ILE A 222 -6.27 1.23 3.60
N ILE A 223 -7.04 1.45 2.54
CA ILE A 223 -6.57 1.26 1.16
C ILE A 223 -5.83 2.53 0.73
N ASN A 224 -4.53 2.41 0.46
CA ASN A 224 -3.66 3.50 0.06
C ASN A 224 -3.54 3.57 -1.47
N GLY A 225 -4.16 4.59 -2.09
CA GLY A 225 -4.14 4.83 -3.53
C GLY A 225 -5.29 4.17 -4.31
N ARG A 226 -6.00 4.97 -5.13
CA ARG A 226 -7.15 4.49 -5.93
C ARG A 226 -6.78 3.84 -7.27
N ALA A 227 -5.58 4.10 -7.80
CA ALA A 227 -5.20 3.70 -9.16
C ALA A 227 -5.36 2.19 -9.44
N GLY A 228 -4.94 1.34 -8.50
CA GLY A 228 -5.07 -0.11 -8.62
C GLY A 228 -6.50 -0.65 -8.57
N ILE A 229 -7.43 0.09 -7.94
CA ILE A 229 -8.87 -0.23 -7.95
C ILE A 229 -9.44 0.06 -9.34
N ILE A 230 -9.08 1.20 -9.95
CA ILE A 230 -9.52 1.61 -11.29
C ILE A 230 -9.03 0.61 -12.34
N GLU A 231 -7.75 0.21 -12.29
CA GLU A 231 -7.18 -0.83 -13.16
C GLU A 231 -7.95 -2.16 -13.01
N ALA A 232 -8.18 -2.60 -11.77
CA ALA A 232 -8.87 -3.84 -11.46
C ALA A 232 -10.32 -3.86 -11.93
N TYR A 233 -11.08 -2.79 -11.72
CA TYR A 233 -12.49 -2.75 -12.12
C TYR A 233 -12.68 -2.64 -13.63
N ARG A 234 -11.73 -2.01 -14.35
CA ARG A 234 -11.77 -1.93 -15.83
C ARG A 234 -11.30 -3.21 -16.53
N THR A 235 -10.33 -3.92 -15.97
CA THR A 235 -9.64 -5.03 -16.67
C THR A 235 -9.80 -6.40 -16.01
N GLY A 236 -10.31 -6.46 -14.78
CA GLY A 236 -10.29 -7.63 -13.90
C GLY A 236 -8.95 -7.87 -13.20
N ARG A 237 -7.92 -7.01 -13.37
CA ARG A 237 -6.59 -7.19 -12.76
C ARG A 237 -6.03 -5.88 -12.22
N GLY A 238 -5.42 -5.91 -11.05
CA GLY A 238 -4.79 -4.73 -10.44
C GLY A 238 -4.10 -5.07 -9.12
N ARG A 239 -3.46 -4.08 -8.49
CA ARG A 239 -2.79 -4.22 -7.20
C ARG A 239 -3.16 -3.06 -6.29
N ILE A 240 -3.63 -3.36 -5.09
CA ILE A 240 -3.94 -2.34 -4.07
C ILE A 240 -3.06 -2.54 -2.84
N TYR A 241 -2.70 -1.45 -2.18
CA TYR A 241 -1.94 -1.46 -0.93
C TYR A 241 -2.92 -1.33 0.24
N ILE A 242 -2.86 -2.25 1.19
CA ILE A 242 -3.67 -2.25 2.41
C ILE A 242 -2.73 -1.97 3.59
N ARG A 243 -3.02 -0.91 4.34
CA ARG A 243 -2.24 -0.42 5.48
C ARG A 243 -3.04 -0.61 6.77
N ALA A 244 -2.36 -1.01 7.83
CA ALA A 244 -2.90 -1.09 9.20
C ALA A 244 -3.37 0.29 9.66
N ARG A 245 -4.42 0.37 10.48
CA ARG A 245 -4.76 1.60 11.18
C ARG A 245 -3.91 1.68 12.44
N ALA A 246 -3.14 2.75 12.54
CA ALA A 246 -2.33 3.04 13.71
C ALA A 246 -2.36 4.53 14.05
N GLU A 247 -2.31 4.83 15.35
CA GLU A 247 -2.33 6.18 15.91
C GLU A 247 -1.14 6.34 16.87
N ILE A 248 -0.69 7.58 17.07
CA ILE A 248 0.41 7.92 17.97
C ILE A 248 -0.19 8.59 19.21
N GLU A 249 0.07 8.03 20.39
CA GLU A 249 -0.35 8.57 21.68
C GLU A 249 0.89 9.03 22.49
N ASP A 250 0.80 10.18 23.16
CA ASP A 250 1.82 10.64 24.11
C ASP A 250 1.58 10.01 25.50
N MET A 251 2.62 9.53 26.17
CA MET A 251 2.49 8.88 27.48
C MET A 251 2.50 9.89 28.64
N GLU A 252 1.41 9.93 29.43
CA GLU A 252 1.41 10.59 30.76
C GLU A 252 2.50 10.03 31.70
N LYS A 253 2.85 8.75 31.47
CA LYS A 253 3.86 7.89 32.11
C LYS A 253 5.30 8.40 32.29
N GLY A 254 5.73 9.42 31.56
CA GLY A 254 7.14 9.85 31.57
C GLY A 254 7.51 10.75 30.40
N GLY A 255 7.89 12.00 30.72
CA GLY A 255 7.97 13.11 29.76
C GLY A 255 8.71 12.82 28.44
N ASN A 256 8.01 13.11 27.33
CA ASN A 256 8.42 12.89 25.94
C ASN A 256 8.71 11.42 25.57
N ARG A 257 7.87 10.49 26.04
CA ARG A 257 7.70 9.16 25.43
C ARG A 257 6.39 9.10 24.64
N GLN A 258 6.48 8.56 23.43
CA GLN A 258 5.33 8.27 22.57
C GLN A 258 5.13 6.75 22.47
N GLN A 259 3.91 6.34 22.16
CA GLN A 259 3.57 4.95 21.83
C GLN A 259 2.75 4.90 20.54
N ILE A 260 2.99 3.88 19.73
CA ILE A 260 2.19 3.59 18.54
C ILE A 260 1.14 2.55 18.91
N ILE A 261 -0.12 2.86 18.65
CA ILE A 261 -1.26 1.98 18.89
C ILE A 261 -1.77 1.47 17.55
N VAL A 262 -1.78 0.16 17.35
CA VAL A 262 -2.35 -0.49 16.15
C VAL A 262 -3.72 -1.08 16.50
N THR A 263 -4.76 -0.61 15.81
CA THR A 263 -6.16 -0.95 16.08
C THR A 263 -6.78 -1.83 14.99
N GLU A 264 -6.30 -1.75 13.75
CA GLU A 264 -6.80 -2.54 12.61
C GLU A 264 -5.62 -3.13 11.81
N LEU A 265 -5.72 -4.40 11.44
CA LEU A 265 -4.69 -5.10 10.64
C LEU A 265 -5.17 -5.36 9.20
N PRO A 266 -4.24 -5.36 8.22
CA PRO A 266 -4.54 -5.77 6.85
C PRO A 266 -5.18 -7.15 6.76
N TYR A 267 -6.05 -7.32 5.76
CA TYR A 267 -6.80 -8.55 5.55
C TYR A 267 -5.91 -9.79 5.44
N GLN A 268 -6.29 -10.86 6.16
CA GLN A 268 -5.57 -12.13 6.28
C GLN A 268 -4.16 -12.04 6.92
N LEU A 269 -3.83 -10.93 7.60
CA LEU A 269 -2.63 -10.86 8.44
C LEU A 269 -2.87 -11.53 9.79
N ASN A 270 -1.89 -12.33 10.21
CA ASN A 270 -1.85 -12.97 11.52
C ASN A 270 -1.17 -12.07 12.54
N LYS A 271 -1.83 -11.79 13.67
CA LYS A 271 -1.32 -10.84 14.70
C LYS A 271 -0.04 -11.34 15.38
N ALA A 272 -0.04 -12.59 15.85
CA ALA A 272 1.11 -13.18 16.55
C ALA A 272 2.39 -13.20 15.70
N ARG A 273 2.29 -13.55 14.41
CA ARG A 273 3.40 -13.52 13.46
C ARG A 273 3.88 -12.13 13.12
N LEU A 274 3.00 -11.13 13.12
CA LEU A 274 3.42 -9.73 12.97
C LEU A 274 4.26 -9.29 14.18
N ILE A 275 3.80 -9.60 15.39
CA ILE A 275 4.51 -9.32 16.64
C ILE A 275 5.87 -10.02 16.67
N GLU A 276 5.91 -11.31 16.34
CA GLU A 276 7.15 -12.08 16.20
C GLU A 276 8.11 -11.43 15.19
N LYS A 277 7.58 -10.95 14.04
CA LYS A 277 8.40 -10.31 13.01
C LYS A 277 8.94 -8.95 13.44
N ILE A 278 8.16 -8.14 14.17
CA ILE A 278 8.63 -6.86 14.72
C ILE A 278 9.74 -7.13 15.76
N ALA A 279 9.53 -8.10 16.66
CA ALA A 279 10.54 -8.48 17.64
C ALA A 279 11.84 -9.00 17.01
N GLU A 280 11.75 -9.79 15.91
CA GLU A 280 12.91 -10.22 15.11
C GLU A 280 13.65 -9.01 14.52
N LEU A 281 12.95 -8.08 13.87
CA LEU A 281 13.56 -6.89 13.26
C LEU A 281 14.22 -5.94 14.27
N VAL A 282 13.65 -5.80 15.47
CA VAL A 282 14.27 -5.05 16.58
C VAL A 282 15.52 -5.77 17.08
N LYS A 283 15.47 -7.09 17.26
CA LYS A 283 16.62 -7.91 17.67
C LYS A 283 17.76 -7.89 16.64
N GLU A 284 17.43 -7.85 15.35
CA GLU A 284 18.39 -7.72 14.25
C GLU A 284 18.92 -6.29 14.05
N LYS A 285 18.43 -5.29 14.82
CA LYS A 285 18.73 -3.86 14.64
C LYS A 285 18.40 -3.32 13.23
N LYS A 286 17.30 -3.81 12.64
CA LYS A 286 16.72 -3.28 11.40
C LYS A 286 15.59 -2.28 11.67
N LEU A 287 14.91 -2.44 12.80
CA LEU A 287 14.05 -1.44 13.41
C LEU A 287 14.72 -0.97 14.71
N GLU A 288 14.96 0.33 14.81
CA GLU A 288 15.44 0.97 16.04
C GLU A 288 14.31 1.81 16.67
N GLY A 289 14.58 2.46 17.80
CA GLY A 289 13.60 3.31 18.49
C GLY A 289 12.47 2.60 19.25
N ILE A 290 12.29 1.28 19.14
CA ILE A 290 11.31 0.52 19.92
C ILE A 290 11.90 0.07 21.27
N THR A 291 11.15 0.24 22.36
CA THR A 291 11.53 -0.15 23.73
C THR A 291 10.78 -1.39 24.22
N GLU A 292 9.46 -1.41 24.07
CA GLU A 292 8.59 -2.52 24.48
C GLU A 292 7.51 -2.76 23.42
N LEU A 293 6.98 -3.98 23.34
CA LEU A 293 5.83 -4.32 22.53
C LEU A 293 4.86 -5.14 23.41
N ARG A 294 3.63 -4.65 23.57
CA ARG A 294 2.55 -5.29 24.32
C ARG A 294 1.35 -5.59 23.42
N ASP A 295 0.62 -6.65 23.77
CA ASP A 295 -0.70 -6.93 23.22
C ASP A 295 -1.75 -6.66 24.31
N GLU A 296 -2.50 -5.58 24.14
CA GLU A 296 -3.59 -5.12 25.01
C GLU A 296 -4.96 -5.45 24.38
N SER A 297 -5.01 -6.35 23.40
CA SER A 297 -6.26 -6.79 22.75
C SER A 297 -7.18 -7.51 23.73
N ASP A 298 -8.46 -7.15 23.73
CA ASP A 298 -9.48 -7.74 24.60
C ASP A 298 -10.73 -8.18 23.80
N LYS A 299 -11.90 -8.18 24.45
CA LYS A 299 -13.19 -8.55 23.82
C LYS A 299 -13.88 -7.38 23.11
N ASP A 300 -13.50 -6.16 23.44
CA ASP A 300 -14.08 -4.92 22.94
C ASP A 300 -13.26 -4.38 21.74
N GLY A 301 -11.97 -4.70 21.65
CA GLY A 301 -11.16 -4.42 20.46
C GLY A 301 -9.77 -5.03 20.43
N MET A 302 -9.13 -4.95 19.25
CA MET A 302 -7.71 -5.23 19.10
C MET A 302 -6.89 -3.97 19.42
N ARG A 303 -5.86 -4.09 20.26
CA ARG A 303 -4.96 -3.00 20.64
C ARG A 303 -3.55 -3.55 20.81
N VAL A 304 -2.70 -3.40 19.79
CA VAL A 304 -1.26 -3.71 19.90
C VAL A 304 -0.52 -2.42 20.18
N VAL A 305 0.32 -2.40 21.23
CA VAL A 305 1.04 -1.22 21.72
C VAL A 305 2.52 -1.40 21.49
N ILE A 306 3.14 -0.41 20.83
CA ILE A 306 4.58 -0.37 20.57
C ILE A 306 5.12 0.89 21.27
N GLU A 307 5.82 0.71 22.39
CA GLU A 307 6.39 1.83 23.14
C GLU A 307 7.71 2.27 22.53
N LEU A 308 7.88 3.59 22.35
CA LEU A 308 9.07 4.16 21.75
C LEU A 308 10.09 4.60 22.80
N ARG A 309 11.36 4.59 22.39
CA ARG A 309 12.46 5.17 23.16
C ARG A 309 12.23 6.69 23.26
N ARG A 310 12.65 7.26 24.39
CA ARG A 310 12.52 8.70 24.65
C ARG A 310 13.31 9.48 23.59
N GLY A 311 12.66 10.44 22.93
CA GLY A 311 13.26 11.28 21.89
C GLY A 311 13.10 10.77 20.45
N GLU A 312 12.53 9.58 20.23
CA GLU A 312 12.20 9.08 18.89
C GLU A 312 10.95 9.78 18.34
N VAL A 313 10.91 10.00 17.02
CA VAL A 313 9.75 10.57 16.32
C VAL A 313 8.81 9.44 15.90
N GLY A 314 7.60 9.40 16.47
CA GLY A 314 6.66 8.28 16.25
C GLY A 314 6.28 8.05 14.79
N GLU A 315 6.15 9.11 14.00
CA GLU A 315 5.84 9.01 12.56
C GLU A 315 6.94 8.27 11.78
N VAL A 316 8.21 8.52 12.09
CA VAL A 316 9.36 7.89 11.43
C VAL A 316 9.45 6.40 11.75
N VAL A 317 9.20 6.03 13.01
CA VAL A 317 9.15 4.60 13.42
C VAL A 317 7.93 3.91 12.78
N LEU A 318 6.78 4.59 12.71
CA LEU A 318 5.58 4.06 12.06
C LEU A 318 5.76 3.85 10.55
N ASN A 319 6.43 4.79 9.86
CA ASN A 319 6.78 4.64 8.45
C ASN A 319 7.74 3.46 8.23
N ASN A 320 8.72 3.28 9.10
CA ASN A 320 9.60 2.11 9.08
C ASN A 320 8.85 0.79 9.33
N LEU A 321 7.88 0.77 10.25
CA LEU A 321 6.99 -0.38 10.45
C LEU A 321 6.18 -0.68 9.18
N TYR A 322 5.61 0.32 8.51
CA TYR A 322 4.91 0.11 7.23
C TYR A 322 5.83 -0.36 6.09
N ALA A 323 7.08 0.12 6.04
CA ALA A 323 8.03 -0.25 4.99
C ALA A 323 8.64 -1.65 5.17
N GLN A 324 8.85 -2.09 6.41
CA GLN A 324 9.60 -3.32 6.74
C GLN A 324 8.73 -4.49 7.22
N THR A 325 7.46 -4.26 7.58
CA THR A 325 6.55 -5.29 8.12
C THR A 325 5.30 -5.46 7.26
N GLN A 326 4.51 -6.50 7.56
CA GLN A 326 3.23 -6.74 6.90
C GLN A 326 2.11 -5.76 7.33
N MET A 327 2.38 -4.77 8.21
CA MET A 327 1.45 -3.66 8.48
C MET A 327 1.10 -2.87 7.22
N GLN A 328 1.91 -2.93 6.17
CA GLN A 328 1.46 -2.63 4.80
C GLN A 328 1.63 -3.86 3.92
N SER A 329 0.56 -4.30 3.26
CA SER A 329 0.58 -5.47 2.38
C SER A 329 -0.05 -5.17 1.02
N VAL A 330 0.30 -5.97 0.01
CA VAL A 330 -0.23 -5.82 -1.36
C VAL A 330 -1.28 -6.89 -1.62
N PHE A 331 -2.50 -6.48 -1.92
CA PHE A 331 -3.54 -7.37 -2.41
C PHE A 331 -3.56 -7.35 -3.95
N GLY A 332 -3.12 -8.46 -4.56
CA GLY A 332 -3.18 -8.65 -6.01
C GLY A 332 -4.58 -9.08 -6.44
N ILE A 333 -5.33 -8.18 -7.06
CA ILE A 333 -6.67 -8.45 -7.60
C ILE A 333 -6.53 -9.19 -8.93
N ASN A 334 -7.24 -10.31 -9.08
CA ASN A 334 -7.32 -11.08 -10.30
C ASN A 334 -8.69 -11.77 -10.40
N VAL A 335 -9.63 -11.13 -11.09
CA VAL A 335 -11.02 -11.55 -11.20
C VAL A 335 -11.18 -12.59 -12.31
N VAL A 336 -11.10 -13.87 -11.94
CA VAL A 336 -11.37 -14.99 -12.84
C VAL A 336 -12.48 -15.87 -12.25
N ALA A 337 -13.53 -16.10 -13.01
CA ALA A 337 -14.67 -16.94 -12.62
C ALA A 337 -15.19 -17.75 -13.82
N LEU A 338 -16.01 -18.76 -13.56
CA LEU A 338 -16.67 -19.53 -14.61
C LEU A 338 -17.93 -18.79 -15.07
N VAL A 339 -18.02 -18.51 -16.37
CA VAL A 339 -19.24 -18.06 -17.04
C VAL A 339 -19.57 -19.11 -18.09
N ASP A 340 -20.78 -19.66 -18.01
CA ASP A 340 -21.28 -20.68 -18.94
C ASP A 340 -20.31 -21.89 -19.08
N GLY A 341 -19.71 -22.28 -17.94
CA GLY A 341 -18.74 -23.37 -17.81
C GLY A 341 -17.29 -23.04 -18.19
N GLN A 342 -17.01 -21.84 -18.70
CA GLN A 342 -15.69 -21.45 -19.18
C GLN A 342 -15.02 -20.41 -18.26
N PRO A 343 -13.72 -20.55 -17.92
CA PRO A 343 -12.98 -19.51 -17.19
C PRO A 343 -12.88 -18.22 -18.01
N ARG A 344 -13.34 -17.12 -17.44
CA ARG A 344 -13.22 -15.78 -18.04
C ARG A 344 -12.70 -14.79 -17.01
N THR A 345 -11.86 -13.86 -17.46
CA THR A 345 -11.57 -12.63 -16.72
C THR A 345 -12.77 -11.71 -16.84
N LEU A 346 -13.21 -11.12 -15.72
CA LEU A 346 -14.40 -10.26 -15.67
C LEU A 346 -14.04 -8.87 -15.12
N ASN A 347 -14.58 -7.82 -15.74
CA ASN A 347 -14.56 -6.47 -15.20
C ASN A 347 -15.72 -6.26 -14.19
N LEU A 348 -15.83 -5.07 -13.58
CA LEU A 348 -16.90 -4.78 -12.61
C LEU A 348 -18.32 -4.91 -13.21
N LYS A 349 -18.53 -4.38 -14.42
CA LYS A 349 -19.80 -4.43 -15.14
C LYS A 349 -20.18 -5.87 -15.49
N ASP A 350 -19.24 -6.65 -16.02
CA ASP A 350 -19.46 -8.06 -16.38
C ASP A 350 -20.00 -8.88 -15.19
N MET A 351 -19.46 -8.65 -13.98
CA MET A 351 -19.92 -9.34 -12.76
C MET A 351 -21.35 -8.96 -12.37
N LEU A 352 -21.71 -7.68 -12.47
CA LEU A 352 -23.07 -7.20 -12.18
C LEU A 352 -24.06 -7.70 -13.24
N GLU A 353 -23.70 -7.66 -14.53
CA GLU A 353 -24.53 -8.15 -15.63
C GLU A 353 -24.82 -9.64 -15.53
N VAL A 354 -23.81 -10.47 -15.21
CA VAL A 354 -23.99 -11.91 -15.01
C VAL A 354 -24.96 -12.20 -13.86
N PHE A 355 -24.87 -11.45 -12.75
CA PHE A 355 -25.80 -11.57 -11.63
C PHE A 355 -27.24 -11.13 -12.01
N ILE A 356 -27.41 -9.97 -12.64
CA ILE A 356 -28.74 -9.47 -13.06
C ILE A 356 -29.39 -10.44 -14.06
N ARG A 357 -28.62 -10.96 -15.02
CA ARG A 357 -29.07 -11.97 -15.99
C ARG A 357 -29.54 -13.25 -15.30
N HIS A 358 -28.77 -13.75 -14.33
CA HIS A 358 -29.13 -14.91 -13.51
C HIS A 358 -30.39 -14.65 -12.68
N ARG A 359 -30.51 -13.49 -12.02
CA ARG A 359 -31.71 -13.12 -11.24
C ARG A 359 -32.95 -13.07 -12.14
N ARG A 360 -32.84 -12.52 -13.35
CA ARG A 360 -33.93 -12.52 -14.34
C ARG A 360 -34.35 -13.93 -14.74
N GLU A 361 -33.42 -14.84 -14.97
CA GLU A 361 -33.73 -16.25 -15.27
C GLU A 361 -34.45 -16.91 -14.10
N VAL A 362 -33.90 -16.80 -12.89
CA VAL A 362 -34.46 -17.37 -11.65
C VAL A 362 -35.87 -16.86 -11.37
N VAL A 363 -36.11 -15.54 -11.46
CA VAL A 363 -37.44 -14.96 -11.27
C VAL A 363 -38.40 -15.41 -12.37
N THR A 364 -37.97 -15.49 -13.63
CA THR A 364 -38.81 -16.01 -14.72
C THR A 364 -39.23 -17.47 -14.46
N ARG A 365 -38.28 -18.34 -14.11
CA ARG A 365 -38.55 -19.77 -13.80
C ARG A 365 -39.50 -19.91 -12.60
N ARG A 366 -39.26 -19.14 -11.53
CA ARG A 366 -40.14 -19.09 -10.35
C ARG A 366 -41.56 -18.68 -10.73
N THR A 367 -41.72 -17.60 -11.50
CA THR A 367 -43.04 -17.09 -11.92
C THR A 367 -43.76 -18.09 -12.83
N VAL A 368 -43.05 -18.81 -13.72
CA VAL A 368 -43.63 -19.91 -14.53
C VAL A 368 -44.07 -21.08 -13.64
N PHE A 369 -43.26 -21.50 -12.67
CA PHE A 369 -43.61 -22.56 -11.72
C PHE A 369 -44.86 -22.19 -10.89
N GLU A 370 -44.87 -20.98 -10.32
CA GLU A 370 -45.99 -20.46 -9.54
C GLU A 370 -47.25 -20.31 -10.40
N LEU A 371 -47.14 -19.87 -11.66
CA LEU A 371 -48.26 -19.79 -12.59
C LEU A 371 -48.83 -21.18 -12.91
N ARG A 372 -47.97 -22.17 -13.17
CA ARG A 372 -48.38 -23.57 -13.39
C ARG A 372 -49.12 -24.12 -12.17
N LYS A 373 -48.60 -23.91 -10.96
CA LYS A 373 -49.24 -24.35 -9.71
C LYS A 373 -50.53 -23.60 -9.40
N ALA A 374 -50.60 -22.29 -9.68
CA ALA A 374 -51.81 -21.51 -9.52
C ALA A 374 -52.90 -21.94 -10.51
N ARG A 375 -52.57 -22.23 -11.78
CA ARG A 375 -53.49 -22.82 -12.76
C ARG A 375 -53.99 -24.20 -12.34
N GLU A 376 -53.10 -25.11 -11.93
CA GLU A 376 -53.47 -26.42 -11.39
C GLU A 376 -54.46 -26.28 -10.21
N ARG A 377 -54.20 -25.38 -9.26
CA ARG A 377 -55.08 -25.13 -8.11
C ARG A 377 -56.41 -24.50 -8.53
N GLY A 378 -56.37 -23.50 -9.40
CA GLY A 378 -57.54 -22.81 -9.95
C GLY A 378 -58.48 -23.76 -10.68
N HIS A 379 -57.94 -24.63 -11.53
CA HIS A 379 -58.70 -25.67 -12.23
C HIS A 379 -59.47 -26.59 -11.27
N ILE A 380 -58.85 -27.01 -10.15
CA ILE A 380 -59.53 -27.84 -9.14
C ILE A 380 -60.61 -27.05 -8.39
N LEU A 381 -60.31 -25.81 -7.99
CA LEU A 381 -61.28 -24.93 -7.30
C LEU A 381 -62.49 -24.61 -8.18
N GLU A 382 -62.29 -24.40 -9.48
CA GLU A 382 -63.35 -24.16 -10.46
C GLU A 382 -64.33 -25.33 -10.55
N GLY A 383 -63.81 -26.56 -10.66
CA GLY A 383 -64.63 -27.77 -10.64
C GLY A 383 -65.40 -27.95 -9.32
N GLN A 384 -64.76 -27.65 -8.17
CA GLN A 384 -65.41 -27.68 -6.86
C GLN A 384 -66.49 -26.60 -6.72
N ALA A 385 -66.28 -25.39 -7.25
CA ALA A 385 -67.28 -24.33 -7.27
C ALA A 385 -68.50 -24.71 -8.13
N VAL A 386 -68.29 -25.28 -9.33
CA VAL A 386 -69.37 -25.81 -10.18
C VAL A 386 -70.16 -26.90 -9.46
N ALA A 387 -69.48 -27.85 -8.80
CA ALA A 387 -70.12 -28.93 -8.06
C ALA A 387 -70.94 -28.42 -6.85
N LEU A 388 -70.43 -27.43 -6.10
CA LEU A 388 -71.15 -26.81 -4.99
C LEU A 388 -72.38 -26.02 -5.46
N SER A 389 -72.30 -25.33 -6.60
CA SER A 389 -73.46 -24.67 -7.22
C SER A 389 -74.55 -25.66 -7.67
N ASN A 390 -74.22 -26.95 -7.82
CA ASN A 390 -75.11 -28.02 -8.28
C ASN A 390 -75.16 -29.19 -7.28
N ILE A 391 -75.06 -28.91 -5.97
CA ILE A 391 -74.78 -29.93 -4.97
C ILE A 391 -75.84 -31.05 -4.90
N ASP A 392 -77.13 -30.72 -5.06
CA ASP A 392 -78.21 -31.71 -4.99
C ASP A 392 -78.15 -32.72 -6.16
N PRO A 393 -78.10 -32.31 -7.46
CA PRO A 393 -77.88 -33.25 -8.55
C PRO A 393 -76.54 -34.01 -8.48
N VAL A 394 -75.47 -33.40 -7.95
CA VAL A 394 -74.18 -34.12 -7.71
C VAL A 394 -74.36 -35.25 -6.69
N ILE A 395 -75.03 -34.97 -5.56
CA ILE A 395 -75.33 -35.99 -4.53
C ILE A 395 -76.25 -37.09 -5.08
N GLU A 396 -77.27 -36.74 -5.87
CA GLU A 396 -78.17 -37.70 -6.49
C GLU A 396 -77.43 -38.62 -7.48
N LEU A 397 -76.58 -38.05 -8.35
CA LEU A 397 -75.77 -38.80 -9.30
C LEU A 397 -74.83 -39.77 -8.57
N ILE A 398 -74.15 -39.33 -7.50
CA ILE A 398 -73.28 -40.18 -6.69
C ILE A 398 -74.08 -41.30 -6.01
N LYS A 399 -75.24 -41.00 -5.41
CA LYS A 399 -76.12 -42.01 -4.78
C LYS A 399 -76.65 -43.06 -5.77
N ASN A 400 -76.93 -42.66 -7.00
CA ASN A 400 -77.46 -43.51 -8.06
C ASN A 400 -76.36 -44.26 -8.84
N SER A 401 -75.10 -44.18 -8.40
CA SER A 401 -73.94 -44.81 -9.05
C SER A 401 -73.41 -45.98 -8.19
N PRO A 402 -73.46 -47.23 -8.68
CA PRO A 402 -72.99 -48.42 -7.97
C PRO A 402 -71.53 -48.39 -7.50
N THR A 403 -70.64 -47.65 -8.18
CA THR A 403 -69.22 -47.56 -7.83
C THR A 403 -68.68 -46.13 -7.95
N PRO A 404 -67.59 -45.76 -7.24
CA PRO A 404 -66.94 -44.46 -7.39
C PRO A 404 -66.40 -44.21 -8.81
N ALA A 405 -65.96 -45.26 -9.51
CA ALA A 405 -65.49 -45.15 -10.89
C ALA A 405 -66.64 -44.76 -11.84
N GLU A 406 -67.80 -45.43 -11.72
CA GLU A 406 -68.99 -45.10 -12.51
C GLU A 406 -69.56 -43.72 -12.15
N ALA A 407 -69.52 -43.33 -10.87
CA ALA A 407 -69.86 -41.97 -10.44
C ALA A 407 -68.95 -40.93 -11.11
N LYS A 408 -67.63 -41.19 -11.16
CA LYS A 408 -66.64 -40.32 -11.80
C LYS A 408 -66.90 -40.16 -13.30
N GLU A 409 -67.12 -41.27 -14.02
CA GLU A 409 -67.46 -41.23 -15.46
C GLU A 409 -68.74 -40.45 -15.73
N ARG A 410 -69.78 -40.65 -14.91
CA ARG A 410 -71.05 -39.91 -15.02
C ARG A 410 -70.91 -38.43 -14.70
N LEU A 411 -70.10 -38.04 -13.71
CA LEU A 411 -69.80 -36.62 -13.41
C LEU A 411 -69.13 -35.92 -14.60
N ILE A 412 -68.19 -36.59 -15.27
CA ILE A 412 -67.46 -36.10 -16.44
C ILE A 412 -68.37 -35.99 -17.67
N ALA A 413 -69.24 -36.99 -17.89
CA ALA A 413 -70.16 -37.02 -19.03
C ALA A 413 -71.35 -36.05 -18.91
N THR A 414 -71.62 -35.53 -17.71
CA THR A 414 -72.73 -34.62 -17.44
C THR A 414 -72.32 -33.17 -17.72
N ALA A 415 -73.20 -32.41 -18.36
CA ALA A 415 -73.01 -30.98 -18.60
C ALA A 415 -73.68 -30.15 -17.48
N TRP A 416 -72.91 -29.32 -16.80
CA TRP A 416 -73.33 -28.55 -15.63
C TRP A 416 -73.60 -27.08 -15.98
N ALA A 417 -74.38 -26.37 -15.17
CA ALA A 417 -74.61 -24.93 -15.30
C ALA A 417 -74.08 -24.21 -14.06
N SER A 418 -73.39 -23.07 -14.20
CA SER A 418 -72.94 -22.30 -13.03
C SER A 418 -72.76 -20.83 -13.37
N SER A 419 -73.81 -20.04 -13.13
CA SER A 419 -73.81 -18.59 -13.35
C SER A 419 -72.75 -17.84 -12.53
N ALA A 420 -72.35 -18.39 -11.37
CA ALA A 420 -71.29 -17.84 -10.53
C ALA A 420 -69.91 -18.03 -11.17
N VAL A 421 -69.63 -19.22 -11.71
CA VAL A 421 -68.36 -19.54 -12.37
C VAL A 421 -68.31 -18.88 -13.76
N GLU A 422 -69.39 -18.90 -14.53
CA GLU A 422 -69.51 -18.17 -15.80
C GLU A 422 -69.13 -16.68 -15.64
N ALA A 423 -69.69 -15.99 -14.65
CA ALA A 423 -69.42 -14.57 -14.39
C ALA A 423 -67.99 -14.26 -13.86
N MET A 424 -67.27 -15.27 -13.36
CA MET A 424 -65.85 -15.17 -12.96
C MET A 424 -64.92 -15.47 -14.14
N VAL A 425 -65.22 -16.52 -14.91
CA VAL A 425 -64.47 -16.96 -16.09
C VAL A 425 -64.58 -15.93 -17.23
N GLU A 426 -65.75 -15.33 -17.47
CA GLU A 426 -65.89 -14.19 -18.41
C GLU A 426 -65.03 -12.98 -18.00
N ARG A 427 -64.85 -12.76 -16.69
CA ARG A 427 -64.13 -11.59 -16.17
C ARG A 427 -62.62 -11.79 -16.14
N ALA A 428 -62.16 -13.04 -15.93
CA ALA A 428 -60.75 -13.39 -15.90
C ALA A 428 -60.19 -13.90 -17.24
N GLY A 429 -61.05 -14.27 -18.20
CA GLY A 429 -60.70 -14.92 -19.46
C GLY A 429 -60.90 -16.43 -19.42
N ALA A 430 -61.48 -16.98 -20.49
CA ALA A 430 -61.96 -18.37 -20.56
C ALA A 430 -60.88 -19.44 -20.35
N ASP A 431 -59.62 -19.12 -20.66
CA ASP A 431 -58.49 -20.05 -20.56
C ASP A 431 -57.56 -19.77 -19.36
N SER A 432 -57.87 -18.81 -18.49
CA SER A 432 -56.92 -18.31 -17.49
C SER A 432 -56.53 -19.34 -16.42
N CYS A 433 -57.46 -20.18 -15.98
CA CYS A 433 -57.20 -21.32 -15.08
C CYS A 433 -56.90 -22.64 -15.81
N ARG A 434 -56.93 -22.66 -17.15
CA ARG A 434 -56.86 -23.89 -17.94
C ARG A 434 -55.43 -24.47 -17.92
N PRO A 435 -55.22 -25.73 -17.50
CA PRO A 435 -53.95 -26.42 -17.68
C PRO A 435 -53.64 -26.65 -19.17
N GLU A 436 -52.38 -26.52 -19.57
CA GLU A 436 -51.97 -26.53 -20.99
C GLU A 436 -52.22 -27.89 -21.67
N ASP A 437 -52.05 -29.01 -20.95
CA ASP A 437 -52.31 -30.36 -21.44
C ASP A 437 -53.80 -30.78 -21.42
N LEU A 438 -54.71 -29.91 -20.98
CA LEU A 438 -56.13 -30.27 -20.85
C LEU A 438 -56.82 -30.37 -22.23
N ALA A 439 -57.48 -31.49 -22.50
CA ALA A 439 -58.21 -31.71 -23.76
C ALA A 439 -59.36 -30.69 -23.98
N PRO A 440 -59.56 -30.12 -25.19
CA PRO A 440 -60.59 -29.11 -25.49
C PRO A 440 -62.06 -29.50 -25.25
N GLN A 441 -62.31 -30.74 -24.85
CA GLN A 441 -63.64 -31.23 -24.46
C GLN A 441 -64.06 -30.85 -23.03
N TYR A 442 -63.13 -30.44 -22.17
CA TYR A 442 -63.38 -30.04 -20.78
C TYR A 442 -63.32 -28.51 -20.60
N GLY A 443 -64.01 -28.00 -19.57
CA GLY A 443 -64.17 -26.58 -19.28
C GLY A 443 -65.52 -26.00 -19.75
N LEU A 444 -65.60 -24.67 -19.85
CA LEU A 444 -66.80 -23.96 -20.29
C LEU A 444 -66.96 -24.04 -21.83
N ARG A 445 -68.09 -24.57 -22.29
CA ARG A 445 -68.44 -24.70 -23.71
C ARG A 445 -69.94 -24.52 -23.94
N ASP A 446 -70.31 -23.75 -24.95
CA ASP A 446 -71.71 -23.61 -25.39
C ASP A 446 -72.69 -23.22 -24.26
N GLY A 447 -72.21 -22.44 -23.27
CA GLY A 447 -72.97 -22.05 -22.08
C GLY A 447 -73.15 -23.15 -21.01
N LYS A 448 -72.29 -24.18 -21.00
CA LYS A 448 -72.27 -25.26 -20.00
C LYS A 448 -70.85 -25.66 -19.62
N TYR A 449 -70.69 -26.19 -18.41
CA TYR A 449 -69.40 -26.63 -17.89
C TYR A 449 -69.25 -28.15 -17.95
N TYR A 450 -68.09 -28.62 -18.40
CA TYR A 450 -67.72 -30.04 -18.48
C TYR A 450 -66.52 -30.34 -17.60
N LEU A 451 -66.72 -31.19 -16.58
CA LEU A 451 -65.70 -31.52 -15.58
C LEU A 451 -64.58 -32.39 -16.16
N SER A 452 -63.32 -32.10 -15.81
CA SER A 452 -62.18 -32.97 -16.13
C SER A 452 -62.10 -34.19 -15.19
N PRO A 453 -61.33 -35.24 -15.55
CA PRO A 453 -61.10 -36.39 -14.67
C PRO A 453 -60.50 -36.04 -13.30
N GLU A 454 -59.67 -35.00 -13.24
CA GLU A 454 -59.02 -34.50 -12.03
C GLU A 454 -60.01 -33.73 -11.15
N GLN A 455 -60.83 -32.86 -11.76
CA GLN A 455 -61.93 -32.16 -11.07
C GLN A 455 -62.94 -33.16 -10.49
N ALA A 456 -63.39 -34.13 -11.29
CA ALA A 456 -64.33 -35.16 -10.85
C ALA A 456 -63.77 -36.00 -9.69
N GLN A 457 -62.46 -36.28 -9.67
CA GLN A 457 -61.79 -36.91 -8.53
C GLN A 457 -61.84 -36.01 -7.28
N ALA A 458 -61.44 -34.74 -7.42
CA ALA A 458 -61.40 -33.78 -6.32
C ALA A 458 -62.80 -33.44 -5.75
N ILE A 459 -63.87 -33.64 -6.53
CA ILE A 459 -65.27 -33.54 -6.09
C ILE A 459 -65.66 -34.77 -5.26
N LEU A 460 -65.31 -35.98 -5.70
CA LEU A 460 -65.59 -37.23 -4.96
C LEU A 460 -64.83 -37.31 -3.63
N GLU A 461 -63.73 -36.58 -3.49
CA GLU A 461 -62.93 -36.47 -2.26
C GLU A 461 -63.40 -35.36 -1.30
N LEU A 462 -64.44 -34.59 -1.67
CA LEU A 462 -65.03 -33.56 -0.79
C LEU A 462 -65.62 -34.18 0.49
N ARG A 463 -65.32 -33.53 1.62
CA ARG A 463 -65.82 -33.92 2.95
C ARG A 463 -67.04 -33.08 3.31
N LEU A 464 -68.02 -33.68 3.99
CA LEU A 464 -69.31 -33.05 4.32
C LEU A 464 -69.20 -31.66 5.00
N HIS A 465 -68.15 -31.38 5.77
CA HIS A 465 -67.97 -30.05 6.38
C HIS A 465 -67.72 -28.92 5.37
N ARG A 466 -67.20 -29.23 4.17
CA ARG A 466 -67.02 -28.27 3.07
C ARG A 466 -68.33 -27.86 2.39
N LEU A 467 -69.46 -28.48 2.74
CA LEU A 467 -70.79 -28.17 2.19
C LEU A 467 -71.55 -27.12 3.03
N THR A 468 -70.90 -26.48 4.00
CA THR A 468 -71.51 -25.35 4.74
C THR A 468 -71.40 -24.06 3.92
N GLY A 469 -72.36 -23.14 4.07
CA GLY A 469 -72.36 -21.88 3.30
C GLY A 469 -71.08 -21.05 3.48
N LEU A 470 -70.51 -21.06 4.69
CA LEU A 470 -69.25 -20.38 5.01
C LEU A 470 -68.03 -21.03 4.33
N GLU A 471 -68.03 -22.34 4.10
CA GLU A 471 -66.97 -23.01 3.31
C GLU A 471 -67.14 -22.77 1.81
N HIS A 472 -68.38 -22.62 1.32
CA HIS A 472 -68.65 -22.22 -0.06
C HIS A 472 -68.14 -20.79 -0.36
N GLU A 473 -68.42 -19.82 0.52
CA GLU A 473 -67.90 -18.45 0.42
C GLU A 473 -66.36 -18.42 0.43
N LYS A 474 -65.72 -19.20 1.32
CA LYS A 474 -64.25 -19.33 1.35
C LYS A 474 -63.67 -19.88 0.06
N LEU A 475 -64.27 -20.92 -0.53
CA LEU A 475 -63.78 -21.52 -1.78
C LEU A 475 -63.91 -20.56 -2.96
N LEU A 476 -64.97 -19.75 -3.01
CA LEU A 476 -65.11 -18.68 -4.00
C LEU A 476 -64.10 -17.54 -3.80
N SER A 477 -63.79 -17.17 -2.54
CA SER A 477 -62.72 -16.21 -2.22
C SER A 477 -61.35 -16.75 -2.65
N GLU A 478 -61.03 -18.00 -2.28
CA GLU A 478 -59.77 -18.66 -2.65
C GLU A 478 -59.62 -18.73 -4.19
N TYR A 479 -60.70 -19.04 -4.92
CA TYR A 479 -60.68 -19.02 -6.39
C TYR A 479 -60.45 -17.62 -6.96
N GLN A 480 -61.10 -16.59 -6.42
CA GLN A 480 -60.91 -15.19 -6.84
C GLN A 480 -59.49 -14.68 -6.54
N GLU A 481 -58.91 -15.08 -5.40
CA GLU A 481 -57.52 -14.79 -5.03
C GLU A 481 -56.55 -15.47 -6.01
N ILE A 482 -56.77 -16.74 -6.35
CA ILE A 482 -55.98 -17.48 -7.35
C ILE A 482 -56.11 -16.86 -8.76
N LEU A 483 -57.30 -16.43 -9.19
CA LEU A 483 -57.48 -15.70 -10.46
C LEU A 483 -56.69 -14.38 -10.48
N THR A 484 -56.68 -13.65 -9.35
CA THR A 484 -55.92 -12.40 -9.21
C THR A 484 -54.41 -12.66 -9.27
N LEU A 485 -53.94 -13.71 -8.59
CA LEU A 485 -52.55 -14.16 -8.62
C LEU A 485 -52.12 -14.58 -10.03
N ILE A 486 -52.93 -15.38 -10.74
CA ILE A 486 -52.67 -15.78 -12.14
C ILE A 486 -52.54 -14.54 -13.03
N GLY A 487 -53.41 -13.54 -12.87
CA GLY A 487 -53.36 -12.28 -13.60
C GLY A 487 -52.04 -11.52 -13.39
N GLU A 488 -51.57 -11.38 -12.15
CA GLU A 488 -50.30 -10.70 -11.84
C GLU A 488 -49.09 -11.53 -12.30
N LEU A 489 -49.10 -12.86 -12.16
CA LEU A 489 -48.03 -13.73 -12.66
C LEU A 489 -47.91 -13.66 -14.20
N ILE A 490 -49.03 -13.65 -14.93
CA ILE A 490 -49.04 -13.43 -16.39
C ILE A 490 -48.54 -12.02 -16.73
N ARG A 491 -48.89 -11.00 -15.94
CA ARG A 491 -48.37 -9.64 -16.12
C ARG A 491 -46.86 -9.55 -15.92
N ILE A 492 -46.30 -10.23 -14.90
CA ILE A 492 -44.85 -10.32 -14.67
C ILE A 492 -44.15 -11.01 -15.85
N LEU A 493 -44.72 -12.07 -16.43
CA LEU A 493 -44.13 -12.76 -17.58
C LEU A 493 -44.25 -11.99 -18.90
N THR A 494 -45.30 -11.18 -19.07
CA THR A 494 -45.56 -10.44 -20.32
C THR A 494 -45.00 -9.02 -20.33
N SER A 495 -44.76 -8.40 -19.16
CA SER A 495 -44.12 -7.08 -19.03
C SER A 495 -42.69 -7.21 -18.50
N PRO A 496 -41.66 -6.94 -19.33
CA PRO A 496 -40.28 -6.86 -18.87
C PRO A 496 -40.08 -5.80 -17.79
N GLU A 497 -40.82 -4.68 -17.85
CA GLU A 497 -40.80 -3.62 -16.84
C GLU A 497 -41.25 -4.16 -15.48
N ARG A 498 -42.39 -4.85 -15.42
CA ARG A 498 -42.91 -5.41 -14.16
C ARG A 498 -41.99 -6.49 -13.58
N LEU A 499 -41.33 -7.28 -14.42
CA LEU A 499 -40.31 -8.23 -13.96
C LEU A 499 -39.12 -7.52 -13.31
N MET A 500 -38.64 -6.42 -13.90
CA MET A 500 -37.53 -5.63 -13.34
C MET A 500 -37.94 -4.86 -12.08
N GLU A 501 -39.18 -4.40 -11.97
CA GLU A 501 -39.75 -3.86 -10.72
C GLU A 501 -39.69 -4.90 -9.59
N VAL A 502 -40.14 -6.13 -9.83
CA VAL A 502 -40.09 -7.21 -8.82
C VAL A 502 -38.66 -7.52 -8.38
N ILE A 503 -37.69 -7.52 -9.32
CA ILE A 503 -36.27 -7.67 -8.97
C ILE A 503 -35.79 -6.50 -8.11
N ARG A 504 -36.16 -5.25 -8.45
CA ARG A 504 -35.81 -4.06 -7.66
C ARG A 504 -36.38 -4.14 -6.25
N GLU A 505 -37.67 -4.43 -6.10
CA GLU A 505 -38.36 -4.61 -4.81
C GLU A 505 -37.64 -5.67 -3.94
N GLU A 506 -37.19 -6.79 -4.52
CA GLU A 506 -36.42 -7.81 -3.82
C GLU A 506 -35.01 -7.35 -3.41
N LEU A 507 -34.27 -6.68 -4.30
CA LEU A 507 -32.91 -6.20 -4.00
C LEU A 507 -32.92 -5.07 -2.96
N GLU A 508 -33.88 -4.14 -3.05
CA GLU A 508 -34.09 -3.08 -2.05
C GLU A 508 -34.44 -3.66 -0.68
N LYS A 509 -35.26 -4.71 -0.63
CA LYS A 509 -35.54 -5.44 0.62
C LYS A 509 -34.27 -6.11 1.19
N VAL A 510 -33.46 -6.78 0.36
CA VAL A 510 -32.19 -7.38 0.79
C VAL A 510 -31.23 -6.32 1.34
N LYS A 511 -31.13 -5.16 0.67
CA LYS A 511 -30.36 -4.01 1.16
C LYS A 511 -30.89 -3.48 2.50
N ALA A 512 -32.19 -3.33 2.65
CA ALA A 512 -32.80 -2.83 3.89
C ALA A 512 -32.66 -3.81 5.08
N GLU A 513 -32.57 -5.11 4.81
CA GLU A 513 -32.51 -6.16 5.84
C GLU A 513 -31.08 -6.57 6.24
N PHE A 514 -30.11 -6.43 5.32
CA PHE A 514 -28.73 -6.90 5.52
C PHE A 514 -27.63 -5.86 5.22
N GLY A 515 -27.99 -4.65 4.77
CA GLY A 515 -27.04 -3.58 4.51
C GLY A 515 -26.37 -3.08 5.79
N ASP A 516 -25.07 -2.81 5.71
CA ASP A 516 -24.27 -2.25 6.80
C ASP A 516 -23.34 -1.13 6.31
N ALA A 517 -22.75 -0.41 7.26
CA ALA A 517 -21.77 0.63 6.95
C ALA A 517 -20.46 0.04 6.39
N ARG A 518 -19.82 0.80 5.51
CA ARG A 518 -18.44 0.54 5.05
C ARG A 518 -17.49 0.54 6.25
N ARG A 519 -16.57 -0.42 6.30
CA ARG A 519 -15.54 -0.54 7.35
C ARG A 519 -14.21 0.04 6.89
N THR A 520 -13.88 -0.17 5.63
CA THR A 520 -12.56 0.11 5.06
C THR A 520 -12.49 1.53 4.53
N GLU A 521 -11.45 2.26 4.92
CA GLU A 521 -11.16 3.61 4.45
C GLU A 521 -10.38 3.57 3.13
N ILE A 522 -10.62 4.52 2.22
CA ILE A 522 -9.90 4.62 0.95
C ILE A 522 -9.28 6.02 0.85
N VAL A 523 -7.95 6.09 0.91
CA VAL A 523 -7.19 7.33 0.68
C VAL A 523 -6.87 7.41 -0.82
N ALA A 524 -7.36 8.46 -1.47
CA ALA A 524 -7.34 8.55 -2.94
C ALA A 524 -5.93 8.66 -3.54
N SER A 525 -5.11 9.54 -2.95
CA SER A 525 -3.68 9.72 -3.26
C SER A 525 -2.85 8.63 -2.59
N GLN A 526 -1.97 7.99 -3.36
CA GLN A 526 -1.01 7.05 -2.81
C GLN A 526 0.06 7.82 -2.04
N VAL A 527 0.12 7.64 -0.72
CA VAL A 527 1.21 8.15 0.12
C VAL A 527 2.34 7.13 0.07
N ASP A 528 3.20 7.29 -0.94
CA ASP A 528 4.46 6.56 -1.06
C ASP A 528 5.46 7.06 -0.03
N LEU A 529 6.06 6.13 0.71
CA LEU A 529 7.13 6.44 1.66
C LEU A 529 8.45 6.59 0.90
N THR A 530 9.04 7.78 0.98
CA THR A 530 10.40 8.04 0.51
C THR A 530 11.42 7.56 1.55
N ILE A 531 12.69 7.47 1.17
CA ILE A 531 13.78 7.17 2.12
C ILE A 531 13.90 8.27 3.19
N ALA A 532 13.51 9.52 2.87
CA ALA A 532 13.52 10.61 3.83
C ALA A 532 12.48 10.40 4.96
N ASP A 533 11.29 9.91 4.63
CA ASP A 533 10.21 9.66 5.61
C ASP A 533 10.52 8.53 6.62
N LEU A 534 11.63 7.81 6.38
CA LEU A 534 12.17 6.74 7.24
C LEU A 534 13.33 7.21 8.13
N ILE A 535 13.75 8.48 8.05
CA ILE A 535 14.96 9.00 8.70
C ILE A 535 14.63 10.25 9.50
N THR A 536 14.93 10.22 10.79
CA THR A 536 14.70 11.35 11.70
C THR A 536 15.49 12.59 11.26
N GLU A 537 14.84 13.75 11.35
CA GLU A 537 15.49 15.04 11.10
C GLU A 537 16.37 15.44 12.29
N GLU A 538 17.69 15.52 12.07
CA GLU A 538 18.66 15.90 13.12
C GLU A 538 19.94 16.51 12.52
N GLU A 539 20.75 17.17 13.36
CA GLU A 539 22.05 17.68 12.94
C GLU A 539 23.13 16.58 12.90
N ARG A 540 23.72 16.40 11.72
CA ARG A 540 24.81 15.45 11.45
C ARG A 540 26.10 16.19 11.12
N VAL A 541 27.22 15.71 11.65
CA VAL A 541 28.56 16.12 11.23
C VAL A 541 28.98 15.26 10.04
N VAL A 542 29.17 15.88 8.89
CA VAL A 542 29.66 15.25 7.66
C VAL A 542 31.15 15.50 7.54
N THR A 543 31.91 14.44 7.29
CA THR A 543 33.37 14.51 7.08
C THR A 543 33.78 13.77 5.82
N ILE A 544 34.64 14.39 5.01
CA ILE A 544 35.31 13.78 3.86
C ILE A 544 36.82 13.77 4.15
N SER A 545 37.47 12.62 4.02
CA SER A 545 38.91 12.47 4.18
C SER A 545 39.69 12.75 2.90
N HIS A 546 40.99 13.01 3.03
CA HIS A 546 41.90 13.21 1.90
C HIS A 546 42.00 11.96 1.00
N GLY A 547 41.92 10.76 1.58
CA GLY A 547 41.77 9.49 0.87
C GLY A 547 40.43 9.32 0.14
N GLY A 548 39.54 10.31 0.19
CA GLY A 548 38.25 10.32 -0.49
C GLY A 548 37.18 9.49 0.20
N TYR A 549 37.29 9.22 1.51
CA TYR A 549 36.24 8.53 2.26
C TYR A 549 35.28 9.53 2.90
N ALA A 550 33.98 9.31 2.73
CA ALA A 550 32.92 10.10 3.37
C ALA A 550 32.23 9.31 4.48
N LYS A 551 31.85 10.01 5.55
CA LYS A 551 30.95 9.52 6.61
C LYS A 551 30.16 10.65 7.26
N SER A 552 29.02 10.28 7.84
CA SER A 552 28.20 11.11 8.72
C SER A 552 28.22 10.55 10.16
N GLN A 553 27.88 11.38 11.14
CA GLN A 553 27.66 10.99 12.55
C GLN A 553 26.77 12.04 13.24
N PRO A 554 25.90 11.68 14.20
CA PRO A 554 25.11 12.65 14.98
C PRO A 554 25.98 13.68 15.70
N LEU A 555 25.53 14.94 15.77
CA LEU A 555 26.29 16.01 16.40
C LEU A 555 26.57 15.73 17.89
N ALA A 556 25.60 15.18 18.62
CA ALA A 556 25.77 14.80 20.03
C ALA A 556 26.90 13.76 20.22
N ALA A 557 26.98 12.75 19.35
CA ALA A 557 28.03 11.73 19.37
C ALA A 557 29.43 12.31 19.06
N TYR A 558 29.50 13.43 18.33
CA TYR A 558 30.73 14.18 18.09
C TYR A 558 31.10 15.10 19.28
N GLN A 559 30.10 15.68 19.96
CA GLN A 559 30.30 16.63 21.07
C GLN A 559 30.66 15.97 22.41
N ALA A 560 30.13 14.79 22.73
CA ALA A 560 30.21 14.13 24.04
C ALA A 560 31.63 13.75 24.54
N GLN A 561 32.71 14.10 23.82
CA GLN A 561 34.10 13.77 24.17
C GLN A 561 34.95 14.95 24.67
N ARG A 562 34.33 16.04 25.15
CA ARG A 562 35.06 17.22 25.64
C ARG A 562 34.98 17.49 27.15
N ARG A 563 35.63 16.63 27.94
CA ARG A 563 36.31 17.04 29.20
C ARG A 563 37.67 16.32 29.34
N GLY A 564 38.76 17.08 29.52
CA GLY A 564 40.03 16.60 30.10
C GLY A 564 41.03 15.81 29.23
N GLY A 565 40.77 15.56 27.93
CA GLY A 565 41.64 14.74 27.07
C GLY A 565 42.99 15.38 26.68
N ARG A 566 44.04 15.23 27.50
CA ARG A 566 45.43 15.56 27.11
C ARG A 566 45.84 14.77 25.86
N GLY A 567 46.24 15.46 24.80
CA GLY A 567 46.80 14.85 23.60
C GLY A 567 48.00 13.97 23.92
N LYS A 568 47.85 12.65 23.81
CA LYS A 568 48.96 11.70 23.90
C LYS A 568 49.72 11.72 22.57
N SER A 569 51.04 11.86 22.66
CA SER A 569 51.96 11.77 21.52
C SER A 569 51.77 10.43 20.77
N ALA A 570 51.15 10.48 19.59
CA ALA A 570 50.97 9.33 18.72
C ALA A 570 52.28 9.01 17.97
N THR A 571 53.26 8.50 18.70
CA THR A 571 54.55 8.09 18.12
C THR A 571 54.38 6.77 17.33
N GLY A 572 53.98 6.89 16.07
CA GLY A 572 54.15 5.86 15.04
C GLY A 572 52.90 5.12 14.54
N VAL A 573 52.31 5.63 13.46
CA VAL A 573 51.77 4.91 12.28
C VAL A 573 51.93 5.88 11.10
N LYS A 574 52.26 5.40 9.89
CA LYS A 574 52.58 6.25 8.72
C LYS A 574 51.39 6.63 7.82
N ASP A 575 50.22 6.03 8.04
CA ASP A 575 49.07 6.10 7.13
C ASP A 575 47.79 6.58 7.84
N GLU A 576 47.85 7.73 8.52
CA GLU A 576 46.65 8.40 9.04
C GLU A 576 46.01 9.27 7.96
N ASP A 577 44.89 8.78 7.42
CA ASP A 577 44.00 9.52 6.52
C ASP A 577 43.27 10.61 7.33
N TYR A 578 43.46 11.87 6.95
CA TYR A 578 42.97 13.04 7.68
C TYR A 578 41.70 13.61 7.06
N ILE A 579 40.92 14.35 7.84
CA ILE A 579 39.69 15.02 7.38
C ILE A 579 40.09 16.25 6.56
N GLU A 580 39.67 16.29 5.29
CA GLU A 580 39.89 17.42 4.37
C GLU A 580 38.69 18.38 4.37
N HIS A 581 37.45 17.86 4.39
CA HIS A 581 36.23 18.67 4.46
C HIS A 581 35.39 18.27 5.68
N LEU A 582 34.90 19.28 6.42
CA LEU A 582 33.98 19.11 7.56
C LEU A 582 32.84 20.11 7.43
N LEU A 583 31.61 19.65 7.67
CA LEU A 583 30.39 20.45 7.65
C LEU A 583 29.42 19.90 8.72
N VAL A 584 28.70 20.77 9.41
CA VAL A 584 27.50 20.38 10.17
C VAL A 584 26.30 20.68 9.28
N ALA A 585 25.47 19.68 9.02
CA ALA A 585 24.29 19.78 8.18
C ALA A 585 23.15 18.93 8.74
N ASN A 586 21.92 19.36 8.50
CA ASN A 586 20.73 18.58 8.80
C ASN A 586 20.73 17.27 7.97
N SER A 587 20.21 16.16 8.52
CA SER A 587 20.14 14.85 7.87
C SER A 587 19.42 14.87 6.50
N HIS A 588 18.45 15.77 6.30
CA HIS A 588 17.72 15.95 5.05
C HIS A 588 18.30 17.01 4.11
N ALA A 589 19.30 17.79 4.57
CA ALA A 589 19.93 18.82 3.75
C ALA A 589 20.62 18.24 2.51
N THR A 590 20.65 19.02 1.44
CA THR A 590 21.34 18.65 0.19
C THR A 590 22.73 19.28 0.14
N LEU A 591 23.73 18.48 -0.22
CA LEU A 591 25.13 18.88 -0.32
C LEU A 591 25.55 18.94 -1.78
N LEU A 592 26.08 20.09 -2.21
CA LEU A 592 26.79 20.27 -3.48
C LEU A 592 28.26 19.89 -3.32
N LEU A 593 28.69 18.87 -4.04
CA LEU A 593 30.05 18.33 -4.02
C LEU A 593 30.75 18.70 -5.34
N PHE A 594 31.63 19.71 -5.30
CA PHE A 594 32.35 20.21 -6.46
C PHE A 594 33.66 19.46 -6.67
N SER A 595 33.96 19.04 -7.90
CA SER A 595 35.14 18.23 -8.22
C SER A 595 36.27 19.02 -8.89
N SER A 596 37.49 18.47 -8.79
CA SER A 596 38.69 19.00 -9.45
C SER A 596 38.57 19.11 -10.97
N LYS A 597 37.66 18.35 -11.60
CA LYS A 597 37.35 18.39 -13.04
C LYS A 597 36.25 19.41 -13.40
N GLY A 598 35.81 20.25 -12.46
CA GLY A 598 34.82 21.30 -12.70
C GLY A 598 33.37 20.79 -12.82
N LYS A 599 33.11 19.56 -12.37
CA LYS A 599 31.75 19.02 -12.19
C LYS A 599 31.22 19.36 -10.79
N VAL A 600 29.92 19.24 -10.63
CA VAL A 600 29.21 19.26 -9.35
C VAL A 600 28.24 18.10 -9.27
N TYR A 601 28.12 17.53 -8.08
CA TYR A 601 27.22 16.44 -7.73
C TYR A 601 26.35 16.83 -6.53
N TRP A 602 25.21 16.15 -6.37
CA TRP A 602 24.29 16.32 -5.25
C TRP A 602 24.30 15.04 -4.42
N LEU A 603 24.24 15.18 -3.11
CA LEU A 603 24.09 14.07 -2.17
C LEU A 603 23.32 14.59 -0.95
N LYS A 604 22.25 13.92 -0.50
CA LYS A 604 21.60 14.25 0.76
C LYS A 604 22.47 13.78 1.93
N THR A 605 22.46 14.50 3.05
CA THR A 605 23.29 14.17 4.21
C THR A 605 23.08 12.73 4.69
N PHE A 606 21.84 12.21 4.67
CA PHE A 606 21.53 10.83 5.05
C PHE A 606 22.04 9.76 4.08
N GLU A 607 22.35 10.10 2.82
CA GLU A 607 22.93 9.16 1.85
C GLU A 607 24.41 8.90 2.14
N ILE A 608 25.05 9.78 2.94
CA ILE A 608 26.40 9.58 3.45
C ILE A 608 26.33 8.61 4.64
N PRO A 609 27.04 7.47 4.58
CA PRO A 609 26.90 6.41 5.57
C PRO A 609 27.30 6.88 6.96
N GLU A 610 26.47 6.55 7.94
CA GLU A 610 26.83 6.72 9.34
C GLU A 610 27.99 5.79 9.70
N ALA A 611 29.02 6.33 10.35
CA ALA A 611 30.17 5.53 10.79
C ALA A 611 30.83 6.12 12.04
N SER A 612 31.28 5.25 12.93
CA SER A 612 31.96 5.64 14.16
C SER A 612 33.24 6.44 13.92
N ARG A 613 33.73 7.14 14.96
CA ARG A 613 34.94 7.98 14.90
C ARG A 613 36.16 7.24 14.32
N THR A 614 36.34 5.96 14.66
CA THR A 614 37.47 5.11 14.23
C THR A 614 37.29 4.45 12.87
N ALA A 615 36.06 4.37 12.36
CA ALA A 615 35.79 3.86 11.01
C ALA A 615 36.14 4.92 9.96
N ARG A 616 36.70 4.49 8.81
CA ARG A 616 37.07 5.41 7.71
C ARG A 616 35.85 5.96 6.95
N GLY A 617 34.69 5.30 7.00
CA GLY A 617 33.53 5.62 6.15
C GLY A 617 33.52 4.81 4.86
N ARG A 618 32.86 5.29 3.80
CA ARG A 618 32.88 4.68 2.46
C ARG A 618 33.62 5.58 1.45
N PRO A 619 34.34 5.02 0.47
CA PRO A 619 34.90 5.79 -0.65
C PRO A 619 33.81 6.56 -1.41
N LEU A 620 34.03 7.84 -1.69
CA LEU A 620 33.11 8.69 -2.48
C LEU A 620 32.87 8.17 -3.89
N VAL A 621 33.85 7.48 -4.48
CA VAL A 621 33.72 6.80 -5.79
C VAL A 621 32.63 5.70 -5.81
N ASN A 622 32.16 5.25 -4.64
CA ASN A 622 31.04 4.30 -4.52
C ASN A 622 29.69 5.00 -4.32
N LEU A 623 29.69 6.31 -4.06
CA LEU A 623 28.49 7.14 -3.85
C LEU A 623 28.22 8.05 -5.06
N LEU A 624 29.28 8.47 -5.76
CA LEU A 624 29.26 9.41 -6.89
C LEU A 624 30.04 8.84 -8.09
N PRO A 625 29.58 9.08 -9.34
CA PRO A 625 30.30 8.67 -10.54
C PRO A 625 31.45 9.64 -10.85
N LEU A 626 32.52 9.53 -10.05
CA LEU A 626 33.78 10.26 -10.22
C LEU A 626 34.65 9.55 -11.27
N ASP A 627 35.23 10.31 -12.20
CA ASP A 627 36.19 9.79 -13.17
C ASP A 627 37.54 9.44 -12.50
N GLU A 628 38.40 8.67 -13.17
CA GLU A 628 39.75 8.38 -12.66
C GLU A 628 40.56 9.66 -12.36
N GLY A 629 41.09 9.77 -11.14
CA GLY A 629 41.82 10.95 -10.65
C GLY A 629 40.95 12.18 -10.31
N GLU A 630 39.62 12.07 -10.39
CA GLU A 630 38.69 13.12 -9.94
C GLU A 630 38.53 13.09 -8.41
N ARG A 631 38.71 14.25 -7.75
CA ARG A 631 38.53 14.41 -6.29
C ARG A 631 37.57 15.54 -5.99
N ILE A 632 36.93 15.52 -4.83
CA ILE A 632 36.13 16.65 -4.34
C ILE A 632 37.06 17.77 -3.87
N THR A 633 36.63 19.01 -4.07
CA THR A 633 37.39 20.25 -3.81
C THR A 633 36.61 21.27 -2.97
N ALA A 634 35.29 21.13 -2.91
CA ALA A 634 34.43 21.87 -1.98
C ALA A 634 33.14 21.09 -1.72
N MET A 635 32.64 21.21 -0.49
CA MET A 635 31.33 20.70 -0.05
C MET A 635 30.51 21.88 0.47
N LEU A 636 29.35 22.16 -0.14
CA LEU A 636 28.51 23.31 0.18
C LEU A 636 27.06 22.86 0.43
N GLN A 637 26.47 23.27 1.56
CA GLN A 637 25.06 22.97 1.87
C GLN A 637 24.12 23.91 1.09
N ILE A 638 23.00 23.38 0.61
CA ILE A 638 21.89 24.15 0.03
C ILE A 638 20.54 23.64 0.51
N ASP A 639 19.55 24.54 0.54
CA ASP A 639 18.13 24.17 0.50
C ASP A 639 17.75 24.01 -0.98
N LEU A 640 17.68 22.76 -1.45
CA LEU A 640 17.35 22.45 -2.84
C LEU A 640 15.89 22.78 -3.18
N GLU A 641 14.98 22.66 -2.22
CA GLU A 641 13.55 22.86 -2.45
C GLU A 641 13.18 24.34 -2.55
N ALA A 642 13.79 25.19 -1.71
CA ALA A 642 13.71 26.64 -1.88
C ALA A 642 14.30 27.05 -3.22
N LEU A 643 15.45 26.49 -3.60
CA LEU A 643 16.11 26.78 -4.88
C LEU A 643 15.29 26.34 -6.11
N GLN A 644 14.51 25.26 -5.99
CA GLN A 644 13.57 24.82 -7.03
C GLN A 644 12.32 25.70 -7.09
N ARG A 645 11.78 26.12 -5.93
CA ARG A 645 10.68 27.09 -5.85
C ARG A 645 11.06 28.45 -6.44
N GLU A 646 12.31 28.90 -6.25
CA GLU A 646 12.86 30.12 -6.89
C GLU A 646 13.12 29.97 -8.39
N ALA A 647 13.33 28.73 -8.89
CA ALA A 647 13.59 28.48 -10.31
C ALA A 647 12.33 28.52 -11.19
N GLY A 648 11.15 28.21 -10.61
CA GLY A 648 9.87 28.14 -11.32
C GLY A 648 9.75 27.00 -12.34
N ASP A 649 8.55 26.87 -12.93
CA ASP A 649 8.25 25.92 -14.01
C ASP A 649 8.71 26.44 -15.40
N GLU A 650 9.80 27.21 -15.46
CA GLU A 650 10.39 27.64 -16.73
C GLU A 650 11.33 26.54 -17.27
N ASP A 651 10.88 25.85 -18.33
CA ASP A 651 11.68 24.90 -19.10
C ASP A 651 12.77 25.61 -19.95
N ASP A 652 12.71 26.93 -20.10
CA ASP A 652 13.60 27.74 -20.96
C ASP A 652 15.02 27.97 -20.39
N LEU A 653 15.33 27.47 -19.19
CA LEU A 653 16.66 27.61 -18.58
C LEU A 653 17.79 26.84 -19.31
N ASP A 654 17.45 25.79 -20.08
CA ASP A 654 18.41 25.09 -20.95
C ASP A 654 18.54 25.77 -22.33
N GLU A 655 17.64 26.68 -22.75
CA GLU A 655 17.77 27.45 -24.02
C GLU A 655 18.63 28.73 -23.89
N ALA A 656 18.97 29.15 -22.67
CA ALA A 656 19.89 30.26 -22.42
C ALA A 656 21.38 29.94 -22.70
N GLU A 657 21.69 28.86 -23.44
CA GLU A 657 23.04 28.47 -23.90
C GLU A 657 23.61 29.42 -24.98
N GLY A 658 23.83 30.69 -24.63
CA GLY A 658 24.54 31.64 -25.48
C GLY A 658 24.41 33.10 -25.07
N VAL A 659 23.40 33.46 -24.28
CA VAL A 659 23.12 34.86 -23.93
C VAL A 659 24.11 35.36 -22.88
N VAL A 660 25.02 36.22 -23.32
CA VAL A 660 25.69 37.16 -22.41
C VAL A 660 24.62 38.14 -21.96
N LEU A 661 24.27 38.11 -20.67
CA LEU A 661 23.50 39.20 -20.07
C LEU A 661 24.35 40.47 -20.13
N GLU A 662 24.02 41.38 -21.06
CA GLU A 662 24.64 42.70 -21.19
C GLU A 662 24.19 43.63 -20.06
N GLY A 663 24.70 43.39 -18.86
CA GLY A 663 24.84 44.43 -17.86
C GLY A 663 26.05 45.29 -18.22
N GLU A 664 25.84 46.60 -18.39
CA GLU A 664 26.90 47.56 -18.70
C GLU A 664 28.11 47.39 -17.78
N VAL A 665 29.27 47.11 -18.36
CA VAL A 665 30.54 47.26 -17.66
C VAL A 665 30.87 48.75 -17.66
N VAL A 666 30.46 49.44 -16.60
CA VAL A 666 31.00 50.78 -16.31
C VAL A 666 32.48 50.60 -16.01
N GLU A 667 33.34 50.85 -16.99
CA GLU A 667 34.77 51.05 -16.74
C GLU A 667 34.94 52.37 -15.98
N PRO A 668 35.43 52.37 -14.73
CA PRO A 668 35.81 53.62 -14.10
C PRO A 668 37.06 54.15 -14.80
N GLU A 669 36.97 55.33 -15.41
CA GLU A 669 38.16 56.06 -15.85
C GLU A 669 39.06 56.30 -14.64
N VAL A 670 40.28 55.76 -14.69
CA VAL A 670 41.24 55.86 -13.59
C VAL A 670 42.02 57.17 -13.73
N GLU A 671 41.45 58.26 -13.24
CA GLU A 671 42.26 59.44 -12.89
C GLU A 671 43.10 59.12 -11.64
N GLU A 672 44.40 59.42 -11.70
CA GLU A 672 45.28 59.31 -10.53
C GLU A 672 44.96 60.44 -9.53
N VAL A 673 44.19 60.12 -8.50
CA VAL A 673 43.94 61.03 -7.36
C VAL A 673 44.57 60.44 -6.09
N GLU A 674 45.55 61.16 -5.52
CA GLU A 674 46.08 60.87 -4.19
C GLU A 674 45.07 61.28 -3.11
N GLY A 675 44.31 60.32 -2.56
CA GLY A 675 43.40 60.55 -1.45
C GLY A 675 42.52 59.32 -1.16
N ASP A 676 42.09 59.13 0.09
CA ASP A 676 41.26 57.99 0.50
C ASP A 676 39.96 57.89 -0.32
N THR A 677 39.82 56.82 -1.11
CA THR A 677 38.55 56.47 -1.77
C THR A 677 37.49 56.09 -0.73
N PRO A 678 36.24 56.59 -0.84
CA PRO A 678 35.13 56.13 -0.02
C PRO A 678 34.90 54.62 -0.19
N GLU A 679 34.50 53.94 0.89
CA GLU A 679 34.07 52.54 0.78
C GLU A 679 32.72 52.45 0.05
N LEU A 680 32.78 52.11 -1.24
CA LEU A 680 31.64 51.56 -1.97
C LEU A 680 31.30 50.19 -1.37
N VAL A 681 30.37 50.17 -0.42
CA VAL A 681 29.71 48.95 0.05
C VAL A 681 28.77 48.50 -1.08
N ALA A 682 29.07 47.36 -1.69
CA ALA A 682 28.18 46.75 -2.67
C ALA A 682 26.94 46.17 -1.95
N GLU A 683 25.75 46.31 -2.54
CA GLU A 683 24.54 45.67 -2.04
C GLU A 683 24.44 44.22 -2.54
N PRO A 684 23.90 43.27 -1.74
CA PRO A 684 23.67 41.90 -2.19
C PRO A 684 22.72 41.84 -3.39
N THR A 685 23.09 41.10 -4.44
CA THR A 685 22.32 40.99 -5.69
C THR A 685 21.70 39.60 -5.92
N GLY A 686 21.92 38.65 -5.01
CA GLY A 686 21.36 37.30 -5.05
C GLY A 686 22.41 36.21 -4.75
N ALA A 687 21.99 34.96 -4.60
CA ALA A 687 22.93 33.86 -4.30
C ALA A 687 23.71 33.39 -5.54
N TYR A 688 25.04 33.31 -5.43
CA TYR A 688 25.93 32.82 -6.47
C TYR A 688 26.92 31.78 -5.93
N ILE A 689 27.31 30.83 -6.79
CA ILE A 689 28.51 30.02 -6.63
C ILE A 689 29.68 30.76 -7.29
N PHE A 690 30.66 31.16 -6.48
CA PHE A 690 31.95 31.67 -6.95
C PHE A 690 32.98 30.54 -6.97
N MET A 691 33.68 30.37 -8.09
CA MET A 691 34.66 29.31 -8.34
C MET A 691 36.02 29.90 -8.75
N ALA A 692 37.10 29.20 -8.40
CA ALA A 692 38.47 29.52 -8.82
C ALA A 692 39.26 28.29 -9.28
N THR A 693 40.10 28.46 -10.30
CA THR A 693 40.96 27.42 -10.87
C THR A 693 42.44 27.61 -10.54
N ALA A 694 43.23 26.54 -10.69
CA ALA A 694 44.67 26.55 -10.50
C ALA A 694 45.38 27.54 -11.45
N PHE A 695 44.87 27.79 -12.66
CA PHE A 695 45.43 28.79 -13.58
C PHE A 695 44.94 30.23 -13.32
N GLY A 696 44.23 30.48 -12.21
CA GLY A 696 43.81 31.82 -11.78
C GLY A 696 42.60 32.37 -12.54
N THR A 697 41.85 31.50 -13.20
CA THR A 697 40.53 31.80 -13.76
C THR A 697 39.50 31.75 -12.63
N VAL A 698 38.54 32.67 -12.65
CA VAL A 698 37.43 32.73 -11.70
C VAL A 698 36.09 32.88 -12.41
N LYS A 699 35.02 32.42 -11.78
CA LYS A 699 33.67 32.46 -12.34
C LYS A 699 32.63 32.65 -11.24
N LYS A 700 31.62 33.46 -11.54
CA LYS A 700 30.41 33.62 -10.74
C LYS A 700 29.20 33.09 -11.52
N THR A 701 28.48 32.13 -10.93
CA THR A 701 27.31 31.47 -11.53
C THR A 701 26.12 31.62 -10.57
N PRO A 702 24.90 31.96 -11.01
CA PRO A 702 23.73 31.99 -10.13
C PRO A 702 23.49 30.64 -9.46
N LEU A 703 23.18 30.63 -8.17
CA LEU A 703 22.94 29.39 -7.42
C LEU A 703 21.78 28.58 -8.03
N VAL A 704 20.74 29.27 -8.51
CA VAL A 704 19.55 28.66 -9.14
C VAL A 704 19.89 27.75 -10.34
N GLN A 705 21.03 27.92 -11.02
CA GLN A 705 21.44 27.03 -12.11
C GLN A 705 21.85 25.61 -11.64
N PHE A 706 21.85 25.37 -10.32
CA PHE A 706 22.13 24.08 -9.67
C PHE A 706 20.87 23.45 -9.02
N SER A 707 19.66 23.93 -9.33
CA SER A 707 18.39 23.44 -8.79
C SER A 707 17.90 22.10 -9.37
N LYS A 708 18.29 21.75 -10.60
CA LYS A 708 17.88 20.51 -11.29
C LYS A 708 19.05 19.48 -11.24
N PRO A 709 19.11 18.57 -10.24
CA PRO A 709 20.20 17.58 -10.11
C PRO A 709 20.20 16.56 -11.26
N ARG A 710 21.37 16.01 -11.60
CA ARG A 710 21.52 14.87 -12.53
C ARG A 710 22.48 13.84 -11.94
N SER A 711 22.16 12.55 -12.11
CA SER A 711 22.96 11.44 -11.56
C SER A 711 24.40 11.37 -12.08
N SER A 712 24.63 11.81 -13.32
CA SER A 712 25.97 11.96 -13.92
C SER A 712 26.81 13.12 -13.34
N GLY A 713 26.24 13.91 -12.43
CA GLY A 713 26.70 15.26 -12.13
C GLY A 713 26.44 16.24 -13.28
N LEU A 714 26.78 17.50 -13.06
CA LEU A 714 26.70 18.58 -14.05
C LEU A 714 28.03 19.32 -14.17
N ILE A 715 28.32 19.86 -15.35
CA ILE A 715 29.42 20.82 -15.52
C ILE A 715 29.04 22.12 -14.80
N ALA A 716 29.88 22.55 -13.86
CA ALA A 716 29.81 23.86 -13.20
C ALA A 716 30.78 24.88 -13.82
N LEU A 717 31.91 24.38 -14.33
CA LEU A 717 32.98 25.15 -14.95
C LEU A 717 33.70 24.31 -16.01
N ARG A 718 33.77 24.79 -17.26
CA ARG A 718 34.67 24.19 -18.26
C ARG A 718 36.10 24.66 -18.00
N LEU A 719 36.98 23.69 -17.74
CA LEU A 719 38.41 23.91 -17.51
C LEU A 719 39.21 23.92 -18.82
N ASP A 720 40.37 24.57 -18.80
CA ASP A 720 41.39 24.42 -19.86
C ASP A 720 42.23 23.15 -19.62
N GLU A 721 42.93 22.68 -20.66
CA GLU A 721 43.75 21.46 -20.56
C GLU A 721 44.87 21.61 -19.52
N GLY A 722 44.87 20.73 -18.51
CA GLY A 722 45.78 20.78 -17.37
C GLY A 722 45.37 21.74 -16.24
N ASP A 723 44.27 22.49 -16.38
CA ASP A 723 43.70 23.29 -15.28
C ASP A 723 42.84 22.41 -14.36
N THR A 724 42.65 22.84 -13.11
CA THR A 724 41.77 22.17 -12.14
C THR A 724 40.97 23.19 -11.34
N LEU A 725 39.74 22.84 -10.97
CA LEU A 725 39.01 23.59 -9.94
C LEU A 725 39.75 23.41 -8.61
N ILE A 726 39.97 24.50 -7.86
CA ILE A 726 40.60 24.44 -6.53
C ILE A 726 39.66 24.79 -5.39
N ALA A 727 38.59 25.56 -5.65
CA ALA A 727 37.66 26.01 -4.63
C ALA A 727 36.32 26.48 -5.25
N ALA A 728 35.25 26.31 -4.49
CA ALA A 728 33.94 26.90 -4.74
C ALA A 728 33.34 27.42 -3.41
N ALA A 729 32.61 28.53 -3.44
CA ALA A 729 31.98 29.13 -2.26
C ALA A 729 30.64 29.81 -2.59
N ILE A 730 29.73 29.87 -1.60
CA ILE A 730 28.47 30.62 -1.71
C ILE A 730 28.72 32.11 -1.41
N THR A 731 28.26 32.93 -2.35
CA THR A 731 28.50 34.38 -2.45
C THR A 731 27.18 35.09 -2.75
N ASP A 732 27.11 36.41 -2.57
CA ASP A 732 25.84 37.18 -2.51
C ASP A 732 25.78 38.36 -3.49
N GLY A 733 26.83 38.57 -4.30
CA GLY A 733 27.00 39.70 -5.20
C GLY A 733 27.83 40.84 -4.62
N ALA A 734 27.90 40.95 -3.29
CA ALA A 734 28.56 42.01 -2.54
C ALA A 734 29.90 41.58 -1.90
N LYS A 735 30.09 40.28 -1.68
CA LYS A 735 31.30 39.73 -1.03
C LYS A 735 32.58 40.03 -1.79
N GLU A 736 33.68 39.90 -1.07
CA GLU A 736 35.02 40.00 -1.62
C GLU A 736 35.61 38.62 -1.88
N VAL A 737 36.61 38.57 -2.77
CA VAL A 737 37.36 37.36 -3.06
C VAL A 737 38.85 37.65 -2.93
N MET A 738 39.54 36.80 -2.17
CA MET A 738 41.00 36.78 -2.05
C MET A 738 41.56 35.53 -2.72
N LEU A 739 42.44 35.71 -3.71
CA LEU A 739 43.09 34.60 -4.42
C LEU A 739 44.58 34.59 -4.08
N PHE A 740 45.12 33.45 -3.64
CA PHE A 740 46.52 33.26 -3.26
C PHE A 740 47.26 32.35 -4.24
N SER A 741 48.49 32.71 -4.60
CA SER A 741 49.34 31.90 -5.50
C SER A 741 50.56 31.30 -4.82
N SER A 742 51.10 30.24 -5.41
CA SER A 742 52.32 29.55 -4.96
C SER A 742 53.57 30.45 -4.91
N ALA A 743 53.54 31.60 -5.60
CA ALA A 743 54.59 32.63 -5.53
C ALA A 743 54.45 33.60 -4.34
N GLY A 744 53.54 33.34 -3.40
CA GLY A 744 53.28 34.19 -2.24
C GLY A 744 52.63 35.52 -2.59
N LYS A 745 51.91 35.58 -3.72
CA LYS A 745 51.10 36.76 -4.10
C LYS A 745 49.65 36.55 -3.71
N VAL A 746 48.97 37.66 -3.45
CA VAL A 746 47.53 37.71 -3.19
C VAL A 746 46.89 38.87 -3.94
N ILE A 747 45.69 38.66 -4.46
CA ILE A 747 44.83 39.71 -5.00
C ILE A 747 43.50 39.69 -4.24
N ARG A 748 42.95 40.86 -3.95
CA ARG A 748 41.71 41.06 -3.18
C ARG A 748 40.83 42.02 -3.96
N PHE A 749 39.64 41.60 -4.38
CA PHE A 749 38.70 42.39 -5.18
C PHE A 749 37.24 42.07 -4.79
N ALA A 750 36.32 42.98 -5.09
CA ALA A 750 34.88 42.75 -4.90
C ALA A 750 34.32 41.84 -6.01
N GLU A 751 33.46 40.89 -5.67
CA GLU A 751 32.93 39.93 -6.63
C GLU A 751 32.04 40.56 -7.71
N SER A 752 31.53 41.77 -7.47
CA SER A 752 30.81 42.60 -8.44
C SER A 752 31.67 42.90 -9.69
N MET A 753 33.01 42.90 -9.56
CA MET A 753 33.93 43.02 -10.70
C MET A 753 33.95 41.78 -11.61
N VAL A 754 33.33 40.67 -11.20
CA VAL A 754 33.17 39.44 -11.99
C VAL A 754 31.73 39.33 -12.45
N ARG A 755 31.51 39.50 -13.76
CA ARG A 755 30.19 39.31 -14.37
C ARG A 755 29.67 37.89 -14.14
N THR A 756 28.36 37.80 -13.95
CA THR A 756 27.61 36.55 -13.89
C THR A 756 27.71 35.81 -15.22
N MET A 757 27.89 34.48 -15.19
CA MET A 757 28.02 33.64 -16.39
C MET A 757 27.35 32.27 -16.19
N GLY A 758 26.81 31.69 -17.27
CA GLY A 758 26.19 30.36 -17.23
C GLY A 758 27.17 29.21 -16.97
N ARG A 759 26.66 28.09 -16.45
CA ARG A 759 27.42 26.89 -16.04
C ARG A 759 28.43 26.33 -17.04
N THR A 760 28.21 26.40 -18.35
CA THR A 760 29.15 25.88 -19.36
C THR A 760 30.29 26.85 -19.73
N ALA A 761 30.24 28.12 -19.29
CA ALA A 761 31.29 29.10 -19.55
C ALA A 761 32.60 28.83 -18.77
N ARG A 762 33.74 29.27 -19.35
CA ARG A 762 35.08 29.15 -18.75
C ARG A 762 35.40 30.14 -17.63
N GLY A 763 34.67 31.27 -17.53
CA GLY A 763 34.96 32.33 -16.56
C GLY A 763 35.86 33.45 -17.11
N VAL A 764 36.43 34.26 -16.20
CA VAL A 764 37.32 35.40 -16.47
C VAL A 764 38.59 35.31 -15.63
N ARG A 765 39.68 35.99 -16.04
CA ARG A 765 40.91 36.02 -15.24
C ARG A 765 40.70 36.78 -13.92
N GLY A 766 40.92 36.08 -12.80
CA GLY A 766 40.91 36.64 -11.45
C GLY A 766 42.29 37.09 -10.97
N MET A 767 43.33 36.32 -11.29
CA MET A 767 44.74 36.66 -11.01
C MET A 767 45.61 36.41 -12.26
N ARG A 768 46.64 37.25 -12.48
CA ARG A 768 47.69 37.01 -13.48
C ARG A 768 48.86 36.27 -12.83
N LEU A 769 48.97 34.99 -13.13
CA LEU A 769 50.06 34.13 -12.68
C LEU A 769 51.27 34.23 -13.61
N GLY A 770 52.47 34.06 -13.05
CA GLY A 770 53.71 33.86 -13.82
C GLY A 770 53.84 32.43 -14.35
N LYS A 771 54.86 32.19 -15.17
CA LYS A 771 55.19 30.83 -15.64
C LYS A 771 55.45 29.91 -14.43
N GLU A 772 54.88 28.70 -14.43
CA GLU A 772 54.98 27.70 -13.35
C GLU A 772 54.37 28.14 -11.98
N GLN A 773 53.60 29.22 -11.96
CA GLN A 773 52.82 29.63 -10.79
C GLN A 773 51.39 29.11 -10.93
N GLN A 774 50.81 28.67 -9.80
CA GLN A 774 49.43 28.23 -9.70
C GLN A 774 48.73 28.93 -8.54
N LEU A 775 47.41 29.01 -8.61
CA LEU A 775 46.56 29.36 -7.49
C LEU A 775 46.50 28.18 -6.51
N ILE A 776 46.57 28.49 -5.22
CA ILE A 776 46.59 27.49 -4.13
C ILE A 776 45.40 27.61 -3.18
N SER A 777 44.74 28.77 -3.11
CA SER A 777 43.63 29.02 -2.20
C SER A 777 42.79 30.20 -2.69
N MET A 778 41.49 30.10 -2.43
CA MET A 778 40.49 31.16 -2.55
C MET A 778 39.82 31.32 -1.20
N LEU A 779 39.81 32.55 -0.67
CA LEU A 779 39.11 32.89 0.57
C LEU A 779 38.06 33.97 0.30
N ILE A 780 36.88 33.81 0.91
CA ILE A 780 35.88 34.86 1.04
C ILE A 780 36.12 35.48 2.43
N PRO A 781 36.68 36.71 2.52
CA PRO A 781 37.17 37.22 3.79
C PRO A 781 36.06 37.77 4.67
N GLU A 782 36.03 37.35 5.93
CA GLU A 782 35.09 37.84 6.95
C GLU A 782 35.68 39.04 7.72
N SER A 783 34.81 39.88 8.27
CA SER A 783 35.23 41.03 9.09
C SER A 783 35.99 40.58 10.33
N GLY A 784 37.06 41.31 10.70
CA GLY A 784 37.90 41.00 11.86
C GLY A 784 38.91 39.86 11.67
N ALA A 785 38.79 39.04 10.62
CA ALA A 785 39.60 37.84 10.47
C ALA A 785 41.10 38.08 10.16
N GLN A 786 41.92 37.08 10.46
CA GLN A 786 43.34 37.04 10.12
C GLN A 786 43.60 36.00 9.02
N ILE A 787 44.56 36.26 8.15
CA ILE A 787 44.99 35.28 7.14
C ILE A 787 46.28 34.62 7.62
N LEU A 788 46.28 33.30 7.70
CA LEU A 788 47.46 32.49 7.99
C LEU A 788 48.00 31.89 6.70
N THR A 789 49.27 32.14 6.40
CA THR A 789 49.96 31.68 5.19
C THR A 789 51.13 30.75 5.57
N ALA A 790 51.25 29.59 4.91
CA ALA A 790 52.36 28.65 5.11
C ALA A 790 53.03 28.20 3.80
N SER A 791 54.35 27.96 3.84
CA SER A 791 55.19 27.54 2.71
C SER A 791 55.73 26.12 2.85
N GLU A 792 56.16 25.53 1.73
CA GLU A 792 56.54 24.10 1.60
C GLU A 792 57.69 23.68 2.53
N ARG A 793 58.50 24.62 3.04
CA ARG A 793 59.57 24.35 4.02
C ARG A 793 59.20 24.65 5.47
N GLY A 794 57.90 24.65 5.79
CA GLY A 794 57.40 24.76 7.16
C GLY A 794 57.48 26.16 7.78
N PHE A 795 57.60 27.21 6.96
CA PHE A 795 57.53 28.60 7.43
C PHE A 795 56.13 29.18 7.24
N GLY A 796 55.72 30.10 8.10
CA GLY A 796 54.44 30.77 7.98
C GLY A 796 54.20 31.88 9.00
N LYS A 797 53.04 32.53 8.90
CA LYS A 797 52.69 33.71 9.69
C LYS A 797 51.20 34.01 9.62
N ARG A 798 50.72 34.79 10.59
CA ARG A 798 49.42 35.47 10.52
C ARG A 798 49.60 36.90 10.02
N THR A 799 48.59 37.42 9.33
CA THR A 799 48.48 38.83 8.96
C THR A 799 47.00 39.23 8.92
N GLY A 800 46.62 40.28 9.67
CA GLY A 800 45.23 40.75 9.71
C GLY A 800 44.72 41.25 8.36
N LEU A 801 43.43 40.99 8.07
CA LEU A 801 42.77 41.26 6.78
C LEU A 801 43.00 42.69 6.26
N GLY A 802 42.88 43.70 7.13
CA GLY A 802 43.06 45.12 6.78
C GLY A 802 44.44 45.49 6.24
N LYS A 803 45.46 44.62 6.35
CA LYS A 803 46.76 44.86 5.69
C LYS A 803 46.74 44.50 4.20
N PHE A 804 45.79 43.71 3.72
CA PHE A 804 45.65 43.31 2.32
C PHE A 804 44.79 44.34 1.56
N PRO A 805 45.38 45.18 0.69
CA PRO A 805 44.65 46.24 -0.01
C PRO A 805 43.77 45.65 -1.12
N ARG A 806 42.58 46.23 -1.29
CA ARG A 806 41.73 46.01 -2.46
C ARG A 806 42.47 46.49 -3.73
N ARG A 807 42.36 45.75 -4.82
CA ARG A 807 42.89 46.06 -6.16
C ARG A 807 41.92 45.53 -7.22
N GLY A 808 41.97 46.04 -8.45
CA GLY A 808 41.20 45.48 -9.57
C GLY A 808 41.63 44.03 -9.88
N ARG A 809 40.68 43.19 -10.32
CA ARG A 809 40.94 41.78 -10.69
C ARG A 809 41.90 41.66 -11.88
N GLY A 810 42.52 40.49 -12.05
CA GLY A 810 43.36 40.16 -13.20
C GLY A 810 44.78 40.76 -13.17
N GLY A 811 45.15 41.48 -12.10
CA GLY A 811 46.52 41.87 -11.81
C GLY A 811 47.37 40.71 -11.26
N GLN A 812 48.67 40.94 -11.07
CA GLN A 812 49.60 39.95 -10.47
C GLN A 812 49.45 39.78 -8.96
N GLY A 813 48.65 40.63 -8.31
CA GLY A 813 48.55 40.69 -6.86
C GLY A 813 49.77 41.32 -6.18
N VAL A 814 49.62 41.54 -4.89
CA VAL A 814 50.62 42.10 -3.98
C VAL A 814 51.26 40.98 -3.16
N ILE A 815 52.40 41.23 -2.52
CA ILE A 815 53.05 40.21 -1.68
C ILE A 815 52.13 39.88 -0.48
N ALA A 816 51.87 38.60 -0.26
CA ALA A 816 51.18 38.03 0.89
C ALA A 816 52.18 37.50 1.93
N MET A 817 53.23 36.84 1.44
CA MET A 817 54.37 36.29 2.18
C MET A 817 55.59 36.29 1.25
N VAL A 818 56.79 36.55 1.79
CA VAL A 818 58.03 36.56 1.00
C VAL A 818 58.48 35.13 0.73
N ILE A 819 58.49 34.74 -0.55
CA ILE A 819 58.96 33.45 -1.04
C ILE A 819 60.40 33.59 -1.57
N ASN A 820 61.26 32.64 -1.21
CA ASN A 820 62.67 32.56 -1.57
C ASN A 820 63.16 31.10 -1.42
N GLU A 821 64.43 30.82 -1.69
CA GLU A 821 65.01 29.49 -1.52
C GLU A 821 64.94 28.94 -0.09
N ARG A 822 64.97 29.79 0.95
CA ARG A 822 64.86 29.36 2.36
C ARG A 822 63.46 28.83 2.67
N ASN A 823 62.43 29.54 2.20
CA ASN A 823 61.03 29.31 2.54
C ASN A 823 60.36 28.29 1.63
N GLY A 824 60.79 28.22 0.36
CA GLY A 824 60.10 27.47 -0.67
C GLY A 824 58.73 28.06 -1.04
N LYS A 825 58.01 27.46 -1.99
CA LYS A 825 56.70 27.93 -2.51
C LYS A 825 55.65 28.07 -1.41
N LEU A 826 54.68 28.96 -1.59
CA LEU A 826 53.50 29.02 -0.74
C LEU A 826 52.60 27.79 -1.03
N VAL A 827 52.12 27.14 0.02
CA VAL A 827 51.35 25.88 -0.04
C VAL A 827 49.92 26.08 0.40
N GLY A 828 49.69 26.84 1.47
CA GLY A 828 48.35 27.14 1.96
C GLY A 828 48.17 28.59 2.38
N ALA A 829 46.94 29.06 2.26
CA ALA A 829 46.46 30.29 2.86
C ALA A 829 45.03 30.05 3.36
N ILE A 830 44.82 30.16 4.67
CA ILE A 830 43.52 29.95 5.33
C ILE A 830 43.13 31.20 6.13
N GLN A 831 41.84 31.42 6.28
CA GLN A 831 41.31 32.39 7.24
C GLN A 831 41.30 31.75 8.64
N VAL A 832 41.69 32.51 9.66
CA VAL A 832 41.68 32.11 11.06
C VAL A 832 41.26 33.25 11.99
N GLN A 833 40.74 32.87 13.15
CA GLN A 833 40.42 33.74 14.29
C GLN A 833 41.33 33.40 15.49
N ASP A 834 41.50 34.33 16.42
CA ASP A 834 42.28 34.07 17.65
C ASP A 834 41.59 32.98 18.49
N GLY A 835 42.38 32.11 19.14
CA GLY A 835 41.88 30.94 19.89
C GLY A 835 41.59 29.66 19.06
N GLU A 836 41.55 29.74 17.73
CA GLU A 836 41.40 28.55 16.87
C GLU A 836 42.69 27.68 16.81
N GLU A 837 42.59 26.49 16.22
CA GLU A 837 43.73 25.58 15.97
C GLU A 837 43.88 25.25 14.48
N ILE A 838 45.11 25.00 14.03
CA ILE A 838 45.45 24.64 12.65
C ILE A 838 46.14 23.27 12.59
N MET A 839 46.01 22.62 11.44
CA MET A 839 46.73 21.39 11.09
C MET A 839 47.72 21.65 9.96
N LEU A 840 48.93 21.11 10.11
CA LEU A 840 50.03 21.17 9.14
C LEU A 840 50.40 19.73 8.76
N ILE A 841 50.55 19.46 7.45
CA ILE A 841 50.70 18.10 6.92
C ILE A 841 51.86 18.06 5.92
N SER A 842 52.79 17.11 6.09
CA SER A 842 53.88 16.88 5.13
C SER A 842 53.61 15.76 4.13
N ASP A 843 54.36 15.76 3.02
CA ASP A 843 54.40 14.70 2.00
C ASP A 843 54.83 13.33 2.54
N GLN A 844 55.46 13.28 3.72
CA GLN A 844 55.83 12.05 4.44
C GLN A 844 54.84 11.67 5.55
N GLY A 845 53.71 12.37 5.67
CA GLY A 845 52.65 12.07 6.66
C GLY A 845 52.88 12.67 8.05
N THR A 846 53.82 13.60 8.23
CA THR A 846 54.00 14.29 9.51
C THR A 846 52.87 15.29 9.72
N LEU A 847 51.97 14.97 10.67
CA LEU A 847 50.88 15.82 11.14
C LEU A 847 51.30 16.63 12.36
N VAL A 848 51.14 17.95 12.31
CA VAL A 848 51.35 18.85 13.45
C VAL A 848 50.15 19.77 13.63
N ARG A 849 49.58 19.72 14.84
CA ARG A 849 48.50 20.61 15.29
C ARG A 849 49.09 21.75 16.12
N THR A 850 48.66 22.98 15.88
CA THR A 850 49.22 24.18 16.52
C THR A 850 48.12 25.20 16.77
N ARG A 851 48.20 25.95 17.87
CA ARG A 851 47.25 27.04 18.15
C ARG A 851 47.54 28.23 17.25
N VAL A 852 46.50 28.85 16.71
CA VAL A 852 46.61 30.07 15.89
C VAL A 852 47.37 31.15 16.66
N ASP A 853 47.12 31.26 17.97
CA ASP A 853 47.76 32.22 18.87
C ASP A 853 49.29 32.09 18.93
N GLU A 854 49.82 30.87 18.83
CA GLU A 854 51.26 30.58 18.87
C GLU A 854 51.98 31.00 17.57
N VAL A 855 51.24 31.14 16.46
CA VAL A 855 51.80 31.60 15.19
C VAL A 855 51.99 33.11 15.22
N SER A 856 53.22 33.57 14.93
CA SER A 856 53.54 35.00 14.98
C SER A 856 52.75 35.82 13.95
N SER A 857 52.05 36.85 14.43
CA SER A 857 51.41 37.86 13.59
C SER A 857 52.45 38.88 13.11
N SER A 858 52.49 39.14 11.80
CA SER A 858 53.41 40.11 11.20
C SER A 858 52.85 40.70 9.90
N GLY A 859 53.57 41.68 9.33
CA GLY A 859 53.17 42.31 8.07
C GLY A 859 53.12 41.34 6.88
N ARG A 860 52.57 41.79 5.75
CA ARG A 860 52.50 40.97 4.53
C ARG A 860 53.86 40.67 3.94
N ASN A 861 54.70 41.69 3.80
CA ASN A 861 56.01 41.59 3.15
C ASN A 861 57.09 41.06 4.12
N THR A 862 56.84 39.90 4.74
CA THR A 862 57.76 39.21 5.66
C THR A 862 57.85 37.72 5.31
N GLN A 863 58.92 37.05 5.77
CA GLN A 863 59.16 35.62 5.55
C GLN A 863 58.43 34.69 6.54
N GLY A 864 57.81 35.25 7.59
CA GLY A 864 57.23 34.46 8.67
C GLY A 864 58.25 33.75 9.57
N VAL A 865 57.75 32.93 10.47
CA VAL A 865 58.49 32.12 11.45
C VAL A 865 58.38 30.63 11.10
N THR A 866 59.19 29.78 11.71
CA THR A 866 59.05 28.33 11.57
C THR A 866 57.79 27.87 12.29
N LEU A 867 56.84 27.29 11.55
CA LEU A 867 55.67 26.59 12.09
C LEU A 867 56.04 25.16 12.46
N ILE A 868 56.74 24.46 11.55
CA ILE A 868 57.13 23.06 11.68
C ILE A 868 58.58 22.89 11.20
N LYS A 869 59.33 22.02 11.86
CA LYS A 869 60.67 21.60 11.41
C LYS A 869 60.53 20.32 10.61
N LEU A 870 60.72 20.42 9.29
CA LEU A 870 60.69 19.29 8.37
C LEU A 870 62.09 18.68 8.19
N ALA A 871 62.15 17.41 7.82
CA ALA A 871 63.37 16.75 7.37
C ALA A 871 63.88 17.33 6.03
N LYS A 872 65.11 16.95 5.64
CA LYS A 872 65.80 17.53 4.48
C LYS A 872 65.10 17.28 3.14
N ASP A 873 64.39 16.14 3.05
CA ASP A 873 63.71 15.65 1.85
C ASP A 873 62.18 15.53 2.11
N GLU A 874 61.64 16.39 2.99
CA GLU A 874 60.23 16.43 3.41
C GLU A 874 59.68 17.85 3.18
N THR A 875 58.48 17.94 2.62
CA THR A 875 57.80 19.22 2.32
C THR A 875 56.41 19.28 2.92
N LEU A 876 55.99 20.47 3.37
CA LEU A 876 54.60 20.74 3.76
C LEU A 876 53.74 20.70 2.50
N VAL A 877 52.66 19.92 2.51
CA VAL A 877 51.69 19.80 1.41
C VAL A 877 50.29 20.28 1.78
N GLY A 878 49.96 20.36 3.07
CA GLY A 878 48.64 20.77 3.57
C GLY A 878 48.72 21.77 4.73
N LEU A 879 47.75 22.68 4.76
CA LEU A 879 47.46 23.62 5.84
C LEU A 879 45.94 23.77 5.93
N GLU A 880 45.34 23.32 7.03
CA GLU A 880 43.90 23.40 7.23
C GLU A 880 43.52 24.02 8.58
N ARG A 881 42.36 24.70 8.61
CA ARG A 881 41.76 25.20 9.85
C ARG A 881 41.02 24.05 10.53
N VAL A 882 41.34 23.76 11.79
CA VAL A 882 40.54 22.84 12.59
C VAL A 882 39.32 23.59 13.09
N GLN A 883 38.18 23.38 12.42
CA GLN A 883 36.90 23.88 12.88
C GLN A 883 36.40 23.02 14.03
N GLU A 884 36.35 23.61 15.22
CA GLU A 884 35.65 23.05 16.36
C GLU A 884 34.32 23.81 16.51
N PRO A 885 33.17 23.13 16.65
CA PRO A 885 31.87 23.80 16.69
C PRO A 885 31.80 24.74 17.89
N SER A 886 31.53 26.02 17.62
CA SER A 886 31.49 27.08 18.61
C SER A 886 30.09 27.25 19.19
N GLY A 887 29.89 26.78 20.43
CA GLY A 887 28.73 27.11 21.26
C GLY A 887 27.95 25.91 21.78
N VAL A 888 28.25 25.50 23.01
CA VAL A 888 27.31 24.91 23.96
C VAL A 888 27.76 25.35 25.36
N ASP A 889 26.86 25.89 26.17
CA ASP A 889 27.13 26.24 27.57
C ASP A 889 27.25 24.96 28.43
N GLU A 890 28.06 25.00 29.49
CA GLU A 890 28.17 23.89 30.45
C GLU A 890 26.99 23.92 31.43
N ASP A 891 26.04 22.98 31.29
CA ASP A 891 25.37 22.26 32.39
C ASP A 891 24.29 21.30 31.84
N ASP A 892 24.59 19.99 31.84
CA ASP A 892 23.62 18.89 32.09
C ASP A 892 24.37 17.55 32.11
N GLU A 893 24.42 16.89 33.28
CA GLU A 893 24.96 15.54 33.43
C GLU A 893 23.84 14.51 33.23
N LEU A 894 23.99 13.58 32.28
CA LEU A 894 23.09 12.44 32.09
C LEU A 894 23.78 11.16 32.59
N GLU A 895 23.11 10.45 33.50
CA GLU A 895 23.55 9.15 34.01
C GLU A 895 23.21 8.02 33.02
N ASP A 896 24.24 7.29 32.55
CA ASP A 896 24.06 6.08 31.74
C ASP A 896 23.57 4.90 32.60
N GLY A 897 22.39 4.37 32.27
CA GLY A 897 21.85 3.13 32.84
C GLY A 897 21.89 1.98 31.84
N GLU A 898 22.92 1.13 31.88
CA GLU A 898 22.92 -0.16 31.17
C GLU A 898 21.82 -1.07 31.73
N VAL A 899 20.90 -1.53 30.88
CA VAL A 899 19.92 -2.56 31.25
C VAL A 899 20.46 -3.93 30.82
N THR A 900 20.70 -4.79 31.81
CA THR A 900 21.10 -6.19 31.62
C THR A 900 19.99 -7.02 30.99
N ALA A 901 20.34 -7.88 30.04
CA ALA A 901 19.40 -8.82 29.45
C ALA A 901 19.12 -10.01 30.39
N ASP A 902 17.98 -9.99 31.09
CA ASP A 902 17.25 -11.17 31.57
C ASP A 902 15.85 -10.76 32.09
N ALA A 903 14.83 -10.82 31.23
CA ALA A 903 13.42 -10.64 31.59
C ALA A 903 12.45 -11.17 30.50
N VAL A 904 12.49 -12.47 30.18
CA VAL A 904 11.42 -13.12 29.38
C VAL A 904 11.09 -14.51 29.93
N ALA A 905 10.37 -14.57 31.05
CA ALA A 905 9.63 -15.74 31.50
C ALA A 905 8.54 -15.33 32.52
N GLU A 906 7.46 -16.12 32.59
CA GLU A 906 6.41 -16.10 33.64
C GLU A 906 5.36 -14.98 33.65
N VAL A 907 4.40 -15.08 32.73
CA VAL A 907 2.95 -14.81 32.93
C VAL A 907 2.20 -15.72 31.93
N GLN A 908 1.19 -16.54 32.25
CA GLN A 908 0.63 -17.04 33.52
C GLN A 908 0.05 -18.46 33.29
N ALA A 909 0.01 -19.33 34.31
CA ALA A 909 -0.89 -20.49 34.36
C ALA A 909 -1.14 -20.86 35.83
N ASP A 910 -2.37 -20.71 36.32
CA ASP A 910 -2.74 -21.05 37.70
C ASP A 910 -4.14 -21.67 37.80
N ASP A 911 -4.30 -22.45 38.87
CA ASP A 911 -5.52 -23.08 39.41
C ASP A 911 -6.29 -24.13 38.57
N VAL A 912 -5.88 -25.40 38.74
CA VAL A 912 -6.80 -26.43 39.22
C VAL A 912 -6.17 -27.15 40.42
N GLN A 913 -6.72 -26.91 41.62
CA GLN A 913 -6.39 -27.69 42.81
C GLN A 913 -6.98 -29.10 42.72
N GLN A 914 -6.18 -30.10 43.06
CA GLN A 914 -6.70 -31.40 43.50
C GLN A 914 -5.84 -31.94 44.64
N ASP A 915 -6.44 -32.04 45.82
CA ASP A 915 -5.88 -32.76 46.97
C ASP A 915 -5.64 -34.23 46.60
N ASP A 916 -4.50 -34.78 47.01
CA ASP A 916 -4.39 -36.21 47.29
C ASP A 916 -3.45 -36.45 48.48
N ALA A 917 -4.01 -37.02 49.55
CA ALA A 917 -3.32 -37.23 50.81
C ALA A 917 -2.50 -38.54 50.82
N GLN A 918 -1.37 -38.54 51.52
CA GLN A 918 -0.59 -39.76 51.73
C GLN A 918 -1.28 -40.74 52.72
N PRO A 919 -1.11 -42.07 52.53
CA PRO A 919 -1.83 -43.08 53.29
C PRO A 919 -1.12 -43.51 54.58
N ALA A 920 -1.89 -43.79 55.65
CA ALA A 920 -1.45 -44.62 56.77
C ALA A 920 -2.62 -45.19 57.61
N GLY A 921 -2.63 -46.51 57.80
CA GLY A 921 -2.91 -47.15 59.10
C GLY A 921 -4.36 -47.45 59.53
N ASP A 922 -4.74 -48.71 59.34
CA ASP A 922 -5.38 -49.65 60.31
C ASP A 922 -6.75 -49.38 61.01
N GLU A 923 -7.43 -50.52 61.23
CA GLU A 923 -8.72 -50.83 61.92
C GLU A 923 -10.05 -50.55 61.20
#